data_AF-A0A5C6BGZ1-F1
#
_entry.id   AF-A0A5C6BGZ1-F1
#
_cell.length_a   1.000
_cell.length_b   1.000
_cell.length_c   1.000
_cell.angle_alpha   90.00
_cell.angle_beta   90.00
_cell.angle_gamma   90.00
#
_symmetry.space_group_name_H-M   'P 1'
#
loop_
_entity.id
_entity.type
_entity.pdbx_description
1 polymer ?
#
loop_
_entity_poly.entity_id
_entity_poly.type
_entity_poly.pdbx_seq_one_letter_code
_entity_poly.pdbx_strand_id
1 'polypeptide(L)'
;MLGELFRAQKLADKEVGALVTLDLIYEIQHTALDSDTQSSMSRVMNECAAEPGDLKIRAAKVVSLLELIQETEPTTAELVAQCLFDTLDRGNQVAEVTEALEWLLAHNLLGYSEKLGYKIQSTAGEEWERTKREIPVKREDISEQVQAALKYLIEDTKEKPKHKERAFPIGGVYSDSASKRDEKIVDPKDDASIQVDFRFLPRDQTDEATWRDRSKESLLEERLIWVCGDLSDIDDRVRQLVRCRSMIGKFGKKRGSLTQAKQLLLGQEEVRLGDLQSEVRDAVASAWRSGNFYFQGECYPASEFNAFGTALTKTATNILATLFPHFDPINITPGELAQLTESELNGPSVKFTEDHLGILEQDSGRFVPSCTGVVPRRIQEHIENEDGISGVNLLQHFGRPPYGYRPEVVKACVAGLLRGSKIKIQSVEAGGEITAIRDAGVADLFSSDRIFKRSEIYPVGDDDVGYQARAKICRFLAEQLKVTIDREDHLIADEVAKLFPQQAIRLREVMGTRRIRKSEEAISEMRILEHGIWSVLPERCFALELRTSGTQELDFRLHAPDSDESRNEFLHTRSSEALQIVRSEILSRRSPRKPLSNLHLIDAGLWTTIPKQCWQLEREITRIQDEHAFTLSDSDSDAARAAFVSSQSADAMKIVTDDINTRPLTKRKPLPEYPIAEAGLWANCAAECYDLEIEVIKKQKTPFQLIDPDHESARSKFEQANPEKASERKKLIEKYCPPELPGMDSDPEPKKRKRKAGKTGGAAK
;
A
#
# COMPACT_ATOMS: atom_id res chain seq x y z
N MET A 1 -30.62 -80.38 10.50
CA MET A 1 -29.31 -79.84 10.94
C MET A 1 -28.28 -80.93 11.26
N LEU A 2 -28.16 -81.49 12.48
CA LEU A 2 -27.08 -82.46 12.81
C LEU A 2 -27.05 -83.68 11.88
N GLY A 3 -28.19 -84.31 11.58
CA GLY A 3 -28.23 -85.46 10.66
C GLY A 3 -27.86 -85.13 9.21
N GLU A 4 -28.13 -83.90 8.74
CA GLU A 4 -27.72 -83.43 7.42
C GLU A 4 -26.23 -83.07 7.39
N LEU A 5 -25.71 -82.50 8.48
CA LEU A 5 -24.29 -82.17 8.64
C LEU A 5 -23.42 -83.43 8.65
N PHE A 6 -23.87 -84.47 9.35
CA PHE A 6 -23.22 -85.79 9.32
C PHE A 6 -23.17 -86.41 7.92
N ARG A 7 -24.23 -86.26 7.12
CA ARG A 7 -24.33 -86.84 5.76
C ARG A 7 -23.60 -86.00 4.71
N ALA A 8 -23.80 -84.69 4.71
CA ALA A 8 -23.24 -83.77 3.73
C ALA A 8 -21.71 -83.62 3.88
N GLN A 9 -21.21 -83.63 5.11
CA GLN A 9 -19.77 -83.47 5.40
C GLN A 9 -19.04 -84.82 5.62
N LYS A 10 -19.70 -85.96 5.39
CA LYS A 10 -19.17 -87.32 5.57
C LYS A 10 -18.38 -87.49 6.87
N LEU A 11 -18.92 -87.00 7.99
CA LEU A 11 -18.19 -86.96 9.25
C LEU A 11 -17.80 -88.34 9.79
N ALA A 12 -18.53 -89.40 9.40
CA ALA A 12 -18.22 -90.78 9.75
C ALA A 12 -16.93 -91.30 9.10
N ASP A 13 -16.48 -90.66 8.01
CA ASP A 13 -15.29 -91.05 7.24
C ASP A 13 -14.05 -90.23 7.63
N LYS A 14 -14.17 -89.28 8.58
CA LYS A 14 -13.07 -88.41 9.03
C LYS A 14 -12.27 -89.05 10.17
N GLU A 15 -11.01 -88.64 10.31
CA GLU A 15 -10.14 -89.10 11.38
C GLU A 15 -10.65 -88.66 12.77
N VAL A 16 -10.41 -89.50 13.78
CA VAL A 16 -10.78 -89.21 15.17
C VAL A 16 -9.97 -88.02 15.66
N GLY A 17 -10.65 -86.96 16.10
CA GLY A 17 -10.04 -85.68 16.48
C GLY A 17 -10.43 -84.51 15.58
N ALA A 18 -11.12 -84.77 14.47
CA ALA A 18 -11.73 -83.74 13.63
C ALA A 18 -12.95 -83.10 14.33
N LEU A 19 -12.94 -81.77 14.41
CA LEU A 19 -14.02 -80.96 14.98
C LEU A 19 -14.87 -80.34 13.87
N VAL A 20 -16.15 -80.07 14.18
CA VAL A 20 -17.06 -79.38 13.27
C VAL A 20 -16.93 -77.89 13.52
N THR A 21 -16.48 -77.16 12.51
CA THR A 21 -16.33 -75.70 12.51
C THR A 21 -17.57 -74.99 11.97
N LEU A 22 -17.73 -73.71 12.30
CA LEU A 22 -18.93 -72.93 11.93
C LEU A 22 -19.05 -72.67 10.42
N ASP A 23 -17.94 -72.65 9.68
CA ASP A 23 -17.97 -72.58 8.21
C ASP A 23 -18.60 -73.82 7.57
N LEU A 24 -18.50 -75.00 8.20
CA LEU A 24 -19.21 -76.21 7.76
C LEU A 24 -20.70 -76.16 8.07
N ILE A 25 -21.09 -75.47 9.15
CA ILE A 25 -22.49 -75.22 9.50
C ILE A 25 -23.11 -74.25 8.50
N TYR A 26 -22.34 -73.24 8.06
CA TYR A 26 -22.77 -72.28 7.04
C TYR A 26 -23.24 -73.00 5.76
N GLU A 27 -22.50 -74.01 5.28
CA GLU A 27 -22.86 -74.76 4.06
C GLU A 27 -24.28 -75.34 4.07
N ILE A 28 -24.82 -75.62 5.25
CA ILE A 28 -26.15 -76.22 5.42
C ILE A 28 -27.21 -75.15 5.70
N GLN A 29 -26.82 -74.08 6.39
CA GLN A 29 -27.74 -73.05 6.89
C GLN A 29 -27.74 -71.77 6.05
N HIS A 30 -26.89 -71.64 5.03
CA HIS A 30 -26.78 -70.42 4.23
C HIS A 30 -28.11 -69.97 3.62
N THR A 31 -29.01 -70.91 3.28
CA THR A 31 -30.35 -70.60 2.75
C THR A 31 -31.30 -69.97 3.78
N ALA A 32 -30.99 -70.10 5.07
CA ALA A 32 -31.76 -69.49 6.16
C ALA A 32 -31.34 -68.05 6.47
N LEU A 33 -30.19 -67.60 5.95
CA LEU A 33 -29.77 -66.20 6.01
C LEU A 33 -30.67 -65.34 5.12
N ASP A 34 -30.76 -64.05 5.42
CA ASP A 34 -31.52 -63.13 4.58
C ASP A 34 -30.87 -62.97 3.19
N SER A 35 -31.66 -62.50 2.22
CA SER A 35 -31.22 -62.38 0.83
C SER A 35 -30.04 -61.42 0.63
N ASP A 36 -29.87 -60.42 1.51
CA ASP A 36 -28.77 -59.45 1.42
C ASP A 36 -27.45 -60.10 1.83
N THR A 37 -27.45 -60.85 2.94
CA THR A 37 -26.28 -61.62 3.40
C THR A 37 -25.90 -62.73 2.41
N GLN A 38 -26.87 -63.42 1.82
CA GLN A 38 -26.62 -64.42 0.77
C GLN A 38 -25.98 -63.79 -0.49
N SER A 39 -26.51 -62.65 -0.94
CA SER A 39 -25.97 -61.89 -2.08
C SER A 39 -24.54 -61.42 -1.79
N SER A 40 -24.29 -60.92 -0.59
CA SER A 40 -22.97 -60.45 -0.16
C SER A 40 -21.96 -61.61 -0.06
N MET A 41 -22.36 -62.78 0.47
CA MET A 41 -21.48 -63.95 0.50
C MET A 41 -21.16 -64.49 -0.90
N SER A 42 -22.13 -64.50 -1.81
CA SER A 42 -21.88 -64.93 -3.19
C SER A 42 -20.79 -64.08 -3.87
N ARG A 43 -20.68 -62.81 -3.50
CA ARG A 43 -19.62 -61.90 -3.97
C ARG A 43 -18.27 -62.22 -3.35
N VAL A 44 -18.22 -62.41 -2.02
CA VAL A 44 -16.99 -62.83 -1.32
C VAL A 44 -16.42 -64.10 -1.96
N MET A 45 -17.28 -65.08 -2.24
CA MET A 45 -16.87 -66.32 -2.90
C MET A 45 -16.36 -66.10 -4.34
N ASN A 46 -16.93 -65.16 -5.08
CA ASN A 46 -16.48 -64.82 -6.43
C ASN A 46 -15.13 -64.07 -6.44
N GLU A 47 -14.91 -63.14 -5.50
CA GLU A 47 -13.63 -62.41 -5.40
C GLU A 47 -12.50 -63.27 -4.85
N CYS A 48 -12.82 -64.23 -3.98
CA CYS A 48 -11.86 -65.19 -3.44
C CYS A 48 -11.76 -66.49 -4.27
N ALA A 49 -12.35 -66.53 -5.47
CA ALA A 49 -12.45 -67.74 -6.29
C ALA A 49 -11.11 -68.32 -6.80
N ALA A 50 -10.01 -67.58 -6.63
CA ALA A 50 -8.68 -68.00 -7.09
C ALA A 50 -8.12 -69.21 -6.31
N GLU A 51 -8.51 -69.39 -5.03
CA GLU A 51 -8.04 -70.49 -4.18
C GLU A 51 -9.21 -71.18 -3.45
N PRO A 52 -9.67 -72.36 -3.91
CA PRO A 52 -10.71 -73.10 -3.21
C PRO A 52 -10.18 -73.60 -1.85
N GLY A 53 -10.73 -73.05 -0.76
CA GLY A 53 -10.32 -73.35 0.62
C GLY A 53 -9.59 -72.21 1.33
N ASP A 54 -9.47 -71.04 0.72
CA ASP A 54 -8.85 -69.86 1.33
C ASP A 54 -9.47 -69.55 2.70
N LEU A 55 -8.61 -69.32 3.69
CA LEU A 55 -8.96 -68.96 5.06
C LEU A 55 -9.91 -67.76 5.09
N LYS A 56 -9.79 -66.85 4.10
CA LYS A 56 -10.68 -65.70 3.92
C LYS A 56 -12.14 -66.10 3.71
N ILE A 57 -12.42 -67.09 2.86
CA ILE A 57 -13.79 -67.55 2.61
C ILE A 57 -14.35 -68.21 3.88
N ARG A 58 -13.52 -69.00 4.57
CA ARG A 58 -13.93 -69.65 5.83
C ARG A 58 -14.23 -68.62 6.91
N ALA A 59 -13.37 -67.61 7.07
CA ALA A 59 -13.58 -66.50 7.99
C ALA A 59 -14.85 -65.71 7.68
N ALA A 60 -15.10 -65.38 6.41
CA ALA A 60 -16.32 -64.69 6.01
C ALA A 60 -17.59 -65.50 6.33
N LYS A 61 -17.61 -66.81 6.06
CA LYS A 61 -18.72 -67.70 6.41
C LYS A 61 -19.01 -67.68 7.91
N VAL A 62 -17.97 -67.78 8.74
CA VAL A 62 -18.12 -67.70 10.19
C VAL A 62 -18.64 -66.34 10.63
N VAL A 63 -18.10 -65.25 10.09
CA VAL A 63 -18.57 -63.88 10.38
C VAL A 63 -20.07 -63.73 10.05
N SER A 64 -20.53 -64.27 8.92
CA SER A 64 -21.95 -64.19 8.53
C SER A 64 -22.92 -64.92 9.48
N LEU A 65 -22.44 -65.96 10.17
CA LEU A 65 -23.24 -66.65 11.19
C LEU A 65 -23.16 -65.94 12.55
N LEU A 66 -21.95 -65.48 12.92
CA LEU A 66 -21.74 -64.77 14.18
C LEU A 66 -22.45 -63.39 14.17
N GLU A 67 -22.64 -62.79 13.01
CA GLU A 67 -23.40 -61.54 12.85
C GLU A 67 -24.82 -61.64 13.44
N LEU A 68 -25.46 -62.82 13.39
CA LEU A 68 -26.80 -63.04 13.91
C LEU A 68 -26.90 -62.95 15.45
N ILE A 69 -25.77 -63.06 16.16
CA ILE A 69 -25.71 -63.07 17.63
C ILE A 69 -24.89 -61.90 18.22
N GLN A 70 -24.53 -60.92 17.39
CA GLN A 70 -23.69 -59.78 17.79
C GLN A 70 -24.24 -58.94 18.94
N GLU A 71 -25.56 -58.98 19.18
CA GLU A 71 -26.18 -58.30 20.33
C GLU A 71 -25.81 -58.95 21.67
N THR A 72 -25.39 -60.22 21.65
CA THR A 72 -25.03 -60.99 22.86
C THR A 72 -23.52 -61.14 23.00
N GLU A 73 -22.79 -61.36 21.89
CA GLU A 73 -21.34 -61.52 21.89
C GLU A 73 -20.72 -60.87 20.65
N PRO A 74 -19.72 -59.97 20.78
CA PRO A 74 -19.13 -59.29 19.64
C PRO A 74 -18.30 -60.24 18.78
N THR A 75 -18.39 -60.09 17.45
CA THR A 75 -17.62 -60.88 16.49
C THR A 75 -16.15 -60.44 16.45
N THR A 76 -15.32 -60.90 17.38
CA THR A 76 -13.88 -60.59 17.42
C THR A 76 -13.06 -61.57 16.56
N ALA A 77 -11.83 -61.20 16.19
CA ALA A 77 -10.92 -62.10 15.46
C ALA A 77 -10.59 -63.37 16.27
N GLU A 78 -10.54 -63.24 17.60
CA GLU A 78 -10.37 -64.38 18.52
C GLU A 78 -11.55 -65.34 18.46
N LEU A 79 -12.78 -64.81 18.49
CA LEU A 79 -13.99 -65.63 18.39
C LEU A 79 -14.08 -66.32 17.02
N VAL A 80 -13.80 -65.59 15.94
CA VAL A 80 -13.77 -66.17 14.58
C VAL A 80 -12.73 -67.29 14.48
N ALA A 81 -11.54 -67.11 15.07
CA ALA A 81 -10.50 -68.13 15.08
C ALA A 81 -10.90 -69.37 15.90
N GLN A 82 -11.55 -69.19 17.06
CA GLN A 82 -12.09 -70.31 17.86
C GLN A 82 -13.15 -71.10 17.09
N CYS A 83 -14.00 -70.41 16.33
CA CYS A 83 -15.04 -71.01 15.50
C CYS A 83 -14.52 -71.76 14.27
N LEU A 84 -13.26 -71.53 13.87
CA LEU A 84 -12.55 -72.17 12.76
C LEU A 84 -11.60 -73.30 13.20
N PHE A 85 -11.59 -73.64 14.49
CA PHE A 85 -10.71 -74.66 15.06
C PHE A 85 -11.16 -76.09 14.64
N ASP A 86 -10.47 -76.68 13.67
CA ASP A 86 -10.90 -77.92 12.99
C ASP A 86 -10.26 -79.22 13.50
N THR A 87 -9.16 -79.17 14.24
CA THR A 87 -8.48 -80.35 14.82
C THR A 87 -7.87 -80.02 16.17
N LEU A 88 -7.87 -80.99 17.09
CA LEU A 88 -7.34 -80.82 18.46
C LEU A 88 -5.82 -80.54 18.49
N ASP A 89 -5.10 -80.95 17.44
CA ASP A 89 -3.64 -80.80 17.32
C ASP A 89 -3.22 -79.47 16.66
N ARG A 90 -4.18 -78.62 16.26
CA ARG A 90 -3.89 -77.34 15.60
C ARG A 90 -3.48 -76.27 16.59
N GLY A 91 -2.45 -75.50 16.27
CA GLY A 91 -2.00 -74.35 17.06
C GLY A 91 -2.95 -73.15 17.00
N ASN A 92 -2.58 -72.06 17.68
CA ASN A 92 -3.33 -70.80 17.67
C ASN A 92 -3.29 -70.13 16.28
N GLN A 93 -4.47 -69.96 15.64
CA GLN A 93 -4.61 -69.34 14.32
C GLN A 93 -5.09 -67.88 14.37
N VAL A 94 -5.11 -67.22 15.54
CA VAL A 94 -5.64 -65.85 15.67
C VAL A 94 -4.90 -64.87 14.75
N ALA A 95 -3.58 -64.98 14.59
CA ALA A 95 -2.83 -64.09 13.70
C ALA A 95 -3.22 -64.26 12.22
N GLU A 96 -3.29 -65.50 11.74
CA GLU A 96 -3.68 -65.83 10.36
C GLU A 96 -5.12 -65.41 10.04
N VAL A 97 -6.04 -65.62 11.00
CA VAL A 97 -7.44 -65.19 10.87
C VAL A 97 -7.55 -63.67 10.92
N THR A 98 -6.76 -62.99 11.74
CA THR A 98 -6.73 -61.52 11.79
C THR A 98 -6.27 -60.95 10.45
N GLU A 99 -5.20 -61.49 9.86
CA GLU A 99 -4.72 -61.07 8.54
C GLU A 99 -5.79 -61.32 7.45
N ALA A 100 -6.48 -62.46 7.49
CA ALA A 100 -7.57 -62.75 6.56
C ALA A 100 -8.75 -61.78 6.72
N LEU A 101 -9.13 -61.45 7.95
CA LEU A 101 -10.21 -60.49 8.25
C LEU A 101 -9.81 -59.06 7.86
N GLU A 102 -8.56 -58.65 8.09
CA GLU A 102 -8.02 -57.35 7.67
C GLU A 102 -7.98 -57.23 6.15
N TRP A 103 -7.60 -58.30 5.44
CA TRP A 103 -7.66 -58.34 3.98
C TRP A 103 -9.09 -58.14 3.47
N LEU A 104 -10.07 -58.83 4.08
CA LEU A 104 -11.48 -58.70 3.71
C LEU A 104 -12.05 -57.31 4.02
N LEU A 105 -11.62 -56.68 5.13
CA LEU A 105 -11.94 -55.28 5.43
C LEU A 105 -11.35 -54.33 4.40
N ALA A 106 -10.08 -54.51 4.01
CA ALA A 106 -9.41 -53.66 3.03
C ALA A 106 -10.08 -53.72 1.65
N HIS A 107 -10.64 -54.88 1.28
CA HIS A 107 -11.41 -55.08 0.05
C HIS A 107 -12.88 -54.68 0.17
N ASN A 108 -13.31 -54.13 1.32
CA ASN A 108 -14.69 -53.70 1.58
C ASN A 108 -15.73 -54.83 1.49
N LEU A 109 -15.31 -56.06 1.80
CA LEU A 109 -16.16 -57.25 1.87
C LEU A 109 -16.74 -57.46 3.28
N LEU A 110 -16.03 -56.94 4.28
CA LEU A 110 -16.49 -56.86 5.68
C LEU A 110 -16.60 -55.41 6.12
N GLY A 111 -17.46 -55.18 7.10
CA GLY A 111 -17.47 -53.98 7.94
C GLY A 111 -16.98 -54.32 9.36
N TYR A 112 -16.45 -53.33 10.07
CA TYR A 112 -16.03 -53.48 11.47
C TYR A 112 -16.71 -52.44 12.36
N SER A 113 -17.13 -52.85 13.55
CA SER A 113 -17.65 -51.98 14.60
C SER A 113 -16.99 -52.32 15.94
N GLU A 114 -16.53 -51.33 16.69
CA GLU A 114 -15.90 -51.57 18.01
C GLU A 114 -16.83 -52.26 19.02
N LYS A 115 -18.16 -52.08 18.89
CA LYS A 115 -19.15 -52.66 19.82
C LYS A 115 -19.64 -54.05 19.40
N LEU A 116 -19.73 -54.31 18.09
CA LEU A 116 -20.36 -55.52 17.54
C LEU A 116 -19.35 -56.45 16.84
N GLY A 117 -18.14 -55.97 16.56
CA GLY A 117 -17.11 -56.72 15.85
C GLY A 117 -17.22 -56.68 14.33
N TYR A 118 -16.68 -57.70 13.66
CA TYR A 118 -16.73 -57.89 12.21
C TYR A 118 -18.12 -58.29 11.73
N LYS A 119 -18.61 -57.69 10.66
CA LYS A 119 -19.90 -58.01 10.01
C LYS A 119 -19.74 -58.09 8.50
N ILE A 120 -20.65 -58.79 7.82
CA ILE A 120 -20.66 -58.83 6.36
C ILE A 120 -21.04 -57.44 5.83
N GLN A 121 -20.35 -56.98 4.78
CA GLN A 121 -20.70 -55.71 4.16
C GLN A 121 -22.01 -55.87 3.39
N SER A 122 -23.04 -55.12 3.80
CA SER A 122 -24.34 -55.11 3.11
C SER A 122 -24.24 -54.49 1.71
N THR A 123 -25.18 -54.84 0.84
CA THR A 123 -25.24 -54.27 -0.52
C THR A 123 -25.38 -52.75 -0.50
N ALA A 124 -26.13 -52.21 0.47
CA ALA A 124 -26.27 -50.78 0.69
C ALA A 124 -24.96 -50.11 1.12
N GLY A 125 -24.12 -50.78 1.91
CA GLY A 125 -22.80 -50.31 2.33
C GLY A 125 -21.77 -50.34 1.21
N GLU A 126 -21.80 -51.35 0.37
CA GLU A 126 -20.94 -51.43 -0.82
C GLU A 126 -21.28 -50.34 -1.84
N GLU A 127 -22.57 -50.15 -2.15
CA GLU A 127 -23.01 -49.05 -3.02
C GLU A 127 -22.60 -47.69 -2.46
N TRP A 128 -22.66 -47.51 -1.14
CA TRP A 128 -22.24 -46.29 -0.46
C TRP A 128 -20.75 -46.02 -0.66
N GLU A 129 -19.89 -47.00 -0.37
CA GLU A 129 -18.45 -46.88 -0.53
C GLU A 129 -18.03 -46.75 -2.00
N ARG A 130 -18.70 -47.45 -2.92
CA ARG A 130 -18.50 -47.27 -4.38
C ARG A 130 -18.82 -45.83 -4.78
N THR A 131 -20.00 -45.33 -4.40
CA THR A 131 -20.41 -43.94 -4.69
C THR A 131 -19.41 -42.94 -4.11
N LYS A 132 -18.89 -43.21 -2.89
CA LYS A 132 -17.90 -42.37 -2.22
C LYS A 132 -16.55 -42.38 -2.94
N ARG A 133 -16.06 -43.53 -3.40
CA ARG A 133 -14.82 -43.70 -4.16
C ARG A 133 -14.88 -43.00 -5.53
N GLU A 134 -16.03 -43.06 -6.20
CA GLU A 134 -16.28 -42.43 -7.50
C GLU A 134 -16.32 -40.89 -7.45
N ILE A 135 -16.45 -40.28 -6.27
CA ILE A 135 -16.42 -38.81 -6.15
C ILE A 135 -15.01 -38.31 -6.49
N PRO A 136 -14.84 -37.53 -7.58
CA PRO A 136 -13.56 -36.94 -7.92
C PRO A 136 -13.24 -35.82 -6.93
N VAL A 137 -11.98 -35.77 -6.49
CA VAL A 137 -11.46 -34.67 -5.67
C VAL A 137 -10.43 -33.94 -6.51
N LYS A 138 -10.67 -32.64 -6.76
CA LYS A 138 -9.76 -31.80 -7.52
C LYS A 138 -8.63 -31.30 -6.61
N ARG A 139 -7.52 -30.91 -7.22
CA ARG A 139 -6.40 -30.27 -6.48
C ARG A 139 -6.80 -28.94 -5.85
N GLU A 140 -7.73 -28.22 -6.48
CA GLU A 140 -8.34 -26.99 -5.93
C GLU A 140 -9.04 -27.26 -4.60
N ASP A 141 -9.81 -28.35 -4.51
CA ASP A 141 -10.49 -28.74 -3.26
C ASP A 141 -9.48 -28.99 -2.13
N ILE A 142 -8.32 -29.57 -2.47
CA ILE A 142 -7.24 -29.82 -1.51
C ILE A 142 -6.67 -28.50 -0.99
N SER A 143 -6.32 -27.59 -1.91
CA SER A 143 -5.81 -26.26 -1.58
C SER A 143 -6.78 -25.49 -0.69
N GLU A 144 -8.09 -25.51 -1.00
CA GLU A 144 -9.12 -24.87 -0.16
C GLU A 144 -9.23 -25.46 1.24
N GLN A 145 -9.17 -26.78 1.40
CA GLN A 145 -9.22 -27.39 2.74
C GLN A 145 -7.96 -27.08 3.56
N VAL A 146 -6.78 -27.06 2.92
CA VAL A 146 -5.53 -26.65 3.56
C VAL A 146 -5.62 -25.20 4.03
N GLN A 147 -6.13 -24.28 3.21
CA GLN A 147 -6.32 -22.88 3.60
C GLN A 147 -7.27 -22.73 4.79
N ALA A 148 -8.38 -23.47 4.78
CA ALA A 148 -9.34 -23.46 5.88
C ALA A 148 -8.71 -23.99 7.18
N ALA A 149 -7.88 -25.03 7.10
CA ALA A 149 -7.13 -25.56 8.24
C ALA A 149 -6.10 -24.56 8.76
N LEU A 150 -5.30 -23.94 7.88
CA LEU A 150 -4.34 -22.90 8.26
C LEU A 150 -5.02 -21.70 8.92
N LYS A 151 -6.15 -21.24 8.37
CA LYS A 151 -6.95 -20.18 8.97
C LYS A 151 -7.31 -20.48 10.42
N TYR A 152 -7.84 -21.68 10.64
CA TYR A 152 -8.21 -22.14 11.98
C TYR A 152 -7.00 -22.19 12.91
N LEU A 153 -5.87 -22.74 12.45
CA LEU A 153 -4.64 -22.86 13.25
C LEU A 153 -4.06 -21.50 13.65
N ILE A 154 -4.12 -20.50 12.77
CA ILE A 154 -3.70 -19.13 13.09
C ILE A 154 -4.65 -18.49 14.11
N GLU A 155 -5.96 -18.64 13.91
CA GLU A 155 -6.99 -18.08 14.82
C GLU A 155 -6.99 -18.76 16.21
N ASP A 156 -6.69 -20.06 16.28
CA ASP A 156 -6.58 -20.83 17.52
C ASP A 156 -5.28 -20.53 18.30
N THR A 157 -4.31 -19.87 17.67
CA THR A 157 -3.06 -19.48 18.33
C THR A 157 -3.33 -18.39 19.38
N LYS A 158 -3.40 -18.81 20.65
CA LYS A 158 -3.74 -17.95 21.80
C LYS A 158 -2.70 -16.86 22.08
N GLU A 159 -1.42 -17.18 21.92
CA GLU A 159 -0.33 -16.26 22.21
C GLU A 159 0.09 -15.50 20.95
N LYS A 160 0.00 -14.17 21.02
CA LYS A 160 0.49 -13.29 19.95
C LYS A 160 1.98 -12.98 20.15
N PRO A 161 2.76 -12.86 19.07
CA PRO A 161 4.13 -12.36 19.10
C PRO A 161 4.21 -11.01 19.81
N LYS A 162 5.22 -10.80 20.66
CA LYS A 162 5.38 -9.56 21.43
C LYS A 162 6.76 -8.96 21.26
N HIS A 163 6.82 -7.64 21.06
CA HIS A 163 8.05 -6.88 21.10
C HIS A 163 7.87 -5.64 21.99
N LYS A 164 8.77 -5.47 22.98
CA LYS A 164 8.69 -4.46 24.05
C LYS A 164 7.25 -4.30 24.59
N GLU A 165 6.65 -5.42 25.01
CA GLU A 165 5.29 -5.52 25.57
C GLU A 165 4.11 -5.27 24.61
N ARG A 166 4.32 -4.74 23.39
CA ARG A 166 3.26 -4.68 22.36
C ARG A 166 3.09 -6.06 21.70
N ALA A 167 1.84 -6.52 21.63
CA ALA A 167 1.47 -7.68 20.83
C ALA A 167 1.24 -7.28 19.36
N PHE A 168 1.80 -8.05 18.44
CA PHE A 168 1.65 -7.89 17.00
C PHE A 168 0.77 -9.03 16.47
N PRO A 169 -0.38 -8.74 15.85
CA PRO A 169 -1.21 -9.78 15.26
C PRO A 169 -0.52 -10.39 14.02
N ILE A 170 -0.88 -11.63 13.73
CA ILE A 170 -0.35 -12.38 12.60
C ILE A 170 -1.37 -12.32 11.46
N GLY A 171 -0.92 -11.83 10.31
CA GLY A 171 -1.60 -11.99 9.03
C GLY A 171 -1.09 -13.23 8.30
N GLY A 172 -1.95 -13.81 7.49
CA GLY A 172 -1.67 -15.04 6.75
C GLY A 172 -1.98 -14.87 5.27
N VAL A 173 -0.98 -15.10 4.44
CA VAL A 173 -1.06 -15.14 2.98
C VAL A 173 -0.70 -16.54 2.53
N TYR A 174 -1.37 -17.04 1.49
CA TYR A 174 -1.16 -18.39 0.98
C TYR A 174 -0.86 -18.40 -0.50
N SER A 175 0.12 -19.24 -0.86
CA SER A 175 0.42 -19.55 -2.24
C SER A 175 0.62 -21.05 -2.44
N ASP A 176 0.13 -21.56 -3.56
CA ASP A 176 0.39 -22.92 -4.02
C ASP A 176 1.19 -22.93 -5.33
N SER A 177 1.64 -24.12 -5.74
CA SER A 177 2.48 -24.29 -6.94
C SER A 177 1.71 -24.16 -8.27
N ALA A 178 0.39 -23.97 -8.26
CA ALA A 178 -0.45 -24.19 -9.44
C ALA A 178 -1.28 -22.96 -9.85
N SER A 179 -2.04 -22.38 -8.91
CA SER A 179 -3.14 -21.46 -9.25
C SER A 179 -3.22 -20.25 -8.33
N LYS A 180 -2.97 -20.45 -7.03
CA LYS A 180 -3.19 -19.43 -6.00
C LYS A 180 -1.88 -18.76 -5.64
N ARG A 181 -1.82 -17.43 -5.80
CA ARG A 181 -0.67 -16.61 -5.42
C ARG A 181 -1.15 -15.48 -4.54
N ASP A 182 -0.51 -15.36 -3.39
CA ASP A 182 -0.76 -14.31 -2.40
C ASP A 182 -2.24 -14.17 -1.97
N GLU A 183 -2.94 -15.29 -1.80
CA GLU A 183 -4.33 -15.28 -1.33
C GLU A 183 -4.37 -15.02 0.18
N LYS A 184 -5.08 -13.97 0.60
CA LYS A 184 -5.21 -13.62 2.02
C LYS A 184 -6.11 -14.61 2.76
N ILE A 185 -5.58 -15.28 3.77
CA ILE A 185 -6.33 -16.18 4.67
C ILE A 185 -6.79 -15.41 5.93
N VAL A 186 -5.88 -14.65 6.54
CA VAL A 186 -6.12 -13.89 7.77
C VAL A 186 -5.61 -12.46 7.56
N ASP A 187 -6.49 -11.47 7.73
CA ASP A 187 -6.16 -10.05 7.58
C ASP A 187 -6.44 -9.32 8.91
N PRO A 188 -5.40 -9.06 9.73
CA PRO A 188 -5.54 -8.30 10.97
C PRO A 188 -5.99 -6.87 10.70
N LYS A 189 -6.78 -6.30 11.62
CA LYS A 189 -7.18 -4.89 11.56
C LYS A 189 -6.06 -3.90 11.91
N ASP A 190 -5.01 -4.37 12.58
CA ASP A 190 -3.86 -3.54 12.97
C ASP A 190 -2.82 -3.59 11.84
N ASP A 191 -2.46 -2.42 11.32
CA ASP A 191 -1.45 -2.28 10.26
C ASP A 191 -0.06 -2.74 10.74
N ALA A 192 0.20 -2.71 12.06
CA ALA A 192 1.38 -3.29 12.67
C ALA A 192 1.21 -4.80 12.86
N SER A 193 1.08 -5.53 11.75
CA SER A 193 0.95 -6.98 11.72
C SER A 193 2.17 -7.65 11.09
N ILE A 194 2.44 -8.89 11.50
CA ILE A 194 3.45 -9.74 10.87
C ILE A 194 2.76 -10.53 9.76
N GLN A 195 3.22 -10.40 8.53
CA GLN A 195 2.67 -11.15 7.40
C GLN A 195 3.42 -12.46 7.23
N VAL A 196 2.69 -13.57 7.36
CA VAL A 196 3.23 -14.93 7.19
C VAL A 196 2.79 -15.46 5.84
N ASP A 197 3.76 -15.84 5.02
CA ASP A 197 3.55 -16.33 3.66
C ASP A 197 3.67 -17.86 3.65
N PHE A 198 2.53 -18.53 3.70
CA PHE A 198 2.43 -19.98 3.67
C PHE A 198 2.59 -20.50 2.24
N ARG A 199 3.68 -21.23 2.01
CA ARG A 199 4.03 -21.82 0.71
C ARG A 199 3.73 -23.31 0.71
N PHE A 200 2.61 -23.68 0.08
CA PHE A 200 2.20 -25.08 -0.10
C PHE A 200 2.77 -25.64 -1.41
N LEU A 201 3.92 -26.31 -1.30
CA LEU A 201 4.76 -26.69 -2.44
C LEU A 201 5.17 -28.16 -2.38
N PRO A 202 5.30 -28.83 -3.53
CA PRO A 202 5.86 -30.18 -3.59
C PRO A 202 7.36 -30.18 -3.24
N ARG A 203 7.85 -31.34 -2.81
CA ARG A 203 9.21 -31.52 -2.25
C ARG A 203 10.36 -31.12 -3.19
N ASP A 204 10.14 -31.15 -4.50
CA ASP A 204 11.11 -30.69 -5.51
C ASP A 204 11.30 -29.16 -5.53
N GLN A 205 10.39 -28.41 -4.89
CA GLN A 205 10.39 -26.94 -4.86
C GLN A 205 10.62 -26.37 -3.46
N THR A 206 10.98 -27.19 -2.48
CA THR A 206 11.23 -26.80 -1.08
C THR A 206 12.71 -26.65 -0.75
N ASP A 207 13.56 -26.52 -1.78
CA ASP A 207 15.02 -26.36 -1.64
C ASP A 207 15.40 -25.16 -0.75
N GLU A 208 16.22 -25.43 0.26
CA GLU A 208 16.55 -24.45 1.29
C GLU A 208 17.36 -23.27 0.76
N ALA A 209 18.33 -23.53 -0.13
CA ALA A 209 19.17 -22.48 -0.71
C ALA A 209 18.33 -21.49 -1.52
N THR A 210 17.42 -22.02 -2.33
CA THR A 210 16.47 -21.21 -3.12
C THR A 210 15.62 -20.31 -2.22
N TRP A 211 15.04 -20.84 -1.15
CA TRP A 211 14.15 -20.05 -0.28
C TRP A 211 14.89 -19.04 0.62
N ARG A 212 16.14 -19.32 1.00
CA ARG A 212 17.01 -18.33 1.64
C ARG A 212 17.23 -17.12 0.73
N ASP A 213 17.54 -17.34 -0.54
CA ASP A 213 17.74 -16.22 -1.48
C ASP A 213 16.44 -15.48 -1.80
N ARG A 214 15.34 -16.20 -2.02
CA ARG A 214 14.03 -15.59 -2.27
C ARG A 214 13.53 -14.74 -1.10
N SER A 215 13.85 -15.13 0.14
CA SER A 215 13.47 -14.34 1.33
C SER A 215 14.16 -12.98 1.44
N LYS A 216 15.16 -12.69 0.58
CA LYS A 216 15.82 -11.38 0.46
C LYS A 216 15.26 -10.52 -0.68
N GLU A 217 14.35 -11.05 -1.50
CA GLU A 217 13.73 -10.29 -2.59
C GLU A 217 12.86 -9.18 -2.00
N SER A 218 12.85 -7.99 -2.64
CA SER A 218 12.14 -6.82 -2.08
C SER A 218 10.62 -7.02 -1.87
N LEU A 219 10.00 -7.96 -2.59
CA LEU A 219 8.58 -8.29 -2.40
C LEU A 219 8.31 -9.20 -1.18
N LEU A 220 9.35 -9.87 -0.68
CA LEU A 220 9.28 -10.90 0.36
C LEU A 220 10.12 -10.56 1.60
N GLU A 221 10.99 -9.54 1.54
CA GLU A 221 11.92 -9.16 2.61
C GLU A 221 11.23 -8.72 3.92
N GLU A 222 9.96 -8.31 3.83
CA GLU A 222 9.11 -7.92 4.96
C GLU A 222 8.18 -9.06 5.43
N ARG A 223 8.22 -10.24 4.80
CA ARG A 223 7.31 -11.37 5.07
C ARG A 223 8.07 -12.53 5.71
N LEU A 224 7.44 -13.16 6.70
CA LEU A 224 7.92 -14.43 7.24
C LEU A 224 7.42 -15.57 6.35
N ILE A 225 8.30 -16.13 5.53
CA ILE A 225 7.92 -17.24 4.63
C ILE A 225 7.91 -18.54 5.42
N TRP A 226 6.87 -19.34 5.30
CA TRP A 226 6.81 -20.68 5.87
C TRP A 226 6.51 -21.72 4.78
N VAL A 227 7.53 -22.48 4.42
CA VAL A 227 7.45 -23.54 3.41
C VAL A 227 7.08 -24.85 4.08
N CYS A 228 6.05 -25.53 3.57
CA CYS A 228 5.62 -26.83 4.10
C CYS A 228 6.69 -27.91 3.92
N GLY A 229 6.69 -28.90 4.83
CA GLY A 229 7.54 -30.09 4.74
C GLY A 229 6.83 -31.25 4.05
N ASP A 230 6.66 -32.35 4.77
CA ASP A 230 6.06 -33.58 4.23
C ASP A 230 4.55 -33.43 3.99
N LEU A 231 4.10 -33.87 2.81
CA LEU A 231 2.72 -33.72 2.33
C LEU A 231 1.97 -35.05 2.22
N SER A 232 2.62 -36.20 2.48
CA SER A 232 2.06 -37.54 2.26
C SER A 232 0.67 -37.72 2.87
N ASP A 233 0.50 -37.24 4.10
CA ASP A 233 -0.70 -37.52 4.91
C ASP A 233 -1.86 -36.57 4.61
N ILE A 234 -1.58 -35.42 3.99
CA ILE A 234 -2.60 -34.39 3.74
C ILE A 234 -3.52 -34.81 2.61
N ASP A 235 -2.95 -35.26 1.48
CA ASP A 235 -3.72 -35.57 0.28
C ASP A 235 -4.80 -36.63 0.56
N ASP A 236 -4.44 -37.71 1.26
CA ASP A 236 -5.36 -38.80 1.56
C ASP A 236 -6.46 -38.39 2.55
N ARG A 237 -6.11 -37.71 3.64
CA ARG A 237 -7.09 -37.24 4.64
C ARG A 237 -8.04 -36.20 4.07
N VAL A 238 -7.54 -35.26 3.28
CA VAL A 238 -8.37 -34.25 2.63
C VAL A 238 -9.30 -34.87 1.59
N ARG A 239 -8.82 -35.84 0.79
CA ARG A 239 -9.68 -36.59 -0.15
C ARG A 239 -10.81 -37.31 0.59
N GLN A 240 -10.51 -37.95 1.73
CA GLN A 240 -11.54 -38.58 2.55
C GLN A 240 -12.57 -37.56 3.07
N LEU A 241 -12.11 -36.41 3.56
CA LEU A 241 -12.97 -35.33 4.05
C LEU A 241 -13.89 -34.77 2.96
N VAL A 242 -13.34 -34.48 1.77
CA VAL A 242 -14.13 -33.95 0.63
C VAL A 242 -15.18 -34.95 0.17
N ARG A 243 -14.82 -36.25 0.11
CA ARG A 243 -15.75 -37.34 -0.23
C ARG A 243 -16.85 -37.48 0.81
N CYS A 244 -16.50 -37.47 2.09
CA CYS A 244 -17.45 -37.51 3.22
C CYS A 244 -18.46 -36.34 3.14
N ARG A 245 -17.96 -35.11 3.01
CA ARG A 245 -18.80 -33.90 2.87
C ARG A 245 -19.71 -33.97 1.63
N SER A 246 -19.21 -34.50 0.51
CA SER A 246 -19.98 -34.69 -0.71
C SER A 246 -21.08 -35.75 -0.55
N MET A 247 -20.82 -36.84 0.16
CA MET A 247 -21.84 -37.86 0.48
C MET A 247 -22.94 -37.28 1.37
N ILE A 248 -22.58 -36.56 2.43
CA ILE A 248 -23.53 -35.89 3.31
C ILE A 248 -24.35 -34.85 2.53
N GLY A 249 -23.72 -34.07 1.65
CA GLY A 249 -24.43 -33.10 0.81
C GLY A 249 -25.42 -33.74 -0.16
N LYS A 250 -25.06 -34.88 -0.77
CA LYS A 250 -25.91 -35.62 -1.73
C LYS A 250 -27.09 -36.31 -1.04
N PHE A 251 -26.84 -37.01 0.08
CA PHE A 251 -27.81 -37.88 0.72
C PHE A 251 -28.55 -37.22 1.89
N GLY A 252 -27.97 -36.21 2.53
CA GLY A 252 -28.59 -35.45 3.63
C GLY A 252 -29.90 -34.77 3.23
N LYS A 253 -29.96 -34.17 2.03
CA LYS A 253 -31.19 -33.53 1.51
C LYS A 253 -32.33 -34.53 1.25
N LYS A 254 -32.00 -35.80 1.09
CA LYS A 254 -32.93 -36.89 0.75
C LYS A 254 -33.14 -37.86 1.92
N ARG A 255 -32.79 -37.49 3.16
CA ARG A 255 -32.80 -38.39 4.33
C ARG A 255 -34.11 -39.16 4.49
N GLY A 256 -35.25 -38.51 4.30
CA GLY A 256 -36.58 -39.14 4.41
C GLY A 256 -36.93 -40.15 3.31
N SER A 257 -36.23 -40.15 2.17
CA SER A 257 -36.45 -41.10 1.07
C SER A 257 -35.41 -42.22 1.01
N LEU A 258 -34.47 -42.27 1.96
CA LEU A 258 -33.44 -43.31 2.03
C LEU A 258 -33.94 -44.54 2.78
N THR A 259 -33.40 -45.71 2.43
CA THR A 259 -33.60 -46.93 3.22
C THR A 259 -32.97 -46.78 4.60
N GLN A 260 -33.49 -47.50 5.60
CA GLN A 260 -33.00 -47.44 6.98
C GLN A 260 -31.48 -47.72 7.08
N ALA A 261 -30.98 -48.68 6.29
CA ALA A 261 -29.56 -48.97 6.19
C ALA A 261 -28.73 -47.77 5.69
N LYS A 262 -29.19 -47.06 4.63
CA LYS A 262 -28.53 -45.87 4.11
C LYS A 262 -28.64 -44.66 5.06
N GLN A 263 -29.71 -44.58 5.86
CA GLN A 263 -29.84 -43.56 6.91
C GLN A 263 -28.82 -43.75 8.03
N LEU A 264 -28.54 -44.99 8.43
CA LEU A 264 -27.50 -45.31 9.43
C LEU A 264 -26.10 -44.95 8.90
N LEU A 265 -25.78 -45.31 7.65
CA LEU A 265 -24.50 -44.95 7.01
C LEU A 265 -24.31 -43.44 6.89
N LEU A 266 -25.37 -42.70 6.54
CA LEU A 266 -25.34 -41.24 6.54
C LEU A 266 -25.03 -40.68 7.94
N GLY A 267 -25.65 -41.21 8.99
CA GLY A 267 -25.37 -40.81 10.37
C GLY A 267 -23.93 -41.08 10.80
N GLN A 268 -23.35 -42.20 10.36
CA GLN A 268 -21.93 -42.51 10.61
C GLN A 268 -20.99 -41.53 9.90
N GLU A 269 -21.29 -41.14 8.65
CA GLU A 269 -20.53 -40.12 7.93
C GLU A 269 -20.65 -38.74 8.58
N GLU A 270 -21.84 -38.37 9.08
CA GLU A 270 -22.05 -37.10 9.81
C GLU A 270 -21.14 -37.00 11.04
N VAL A 271 -20.97 -38.10 11.80
CA VAL A 271 -20.04 -38.18 12.94
C VAL A 271 -18.59 -38.11 12.45
N ARG A 272 -18.23 -38.97 11.48
CA ARG A 272 -16.87 -39.07 10.93
C ARG A 272 -16.36 -37.77 10.32
N LEU A 273 -17.25 -36.91 9.82
CA LEU A 273 -16.90 -35.60 9.29
C LEU A 273 -16.18 -34.74 10.35
N GLY A 274 -16.61 -34.81 11.61
CA GLY A 274 -15.97 -34.07 12.70
C GLY A 274 -14.55 -34.57 12.99
N ASP A 275 -14.39 -35.88 13.05
CA ASP A 275 -13.08 -36.53 13.28
C ASP A 275 -12.12 -36.22 12.13
N LEU A 276 -12.57 -36.39 10.88
CA LEU A 276 -11.78 -36.07 9.68
C LEU A 276 -11.37 -34.59 9.63
N GLN A 277 -12.21 -33.67 10.10
CA GLN A 277 -11.84 -32.25 10.19
C GLN A 277 -10.70 -32.03 11.19
N SER A 278 -10.72 -32.72 12.34
CA SER A 278 -9.62 -32.67 13.29
C SER A 278 -8.35 -33.28 12.71
N GLU A 279 -8.46 -34.48 12.14
CA GLU A 279 -7.33 -35.18 11.54
C GLU A 279 -6.66 -34.40 10.40
N VAL A 280 -7.44 -33.72 9.54
CA VAL A 280 -6.90 -32.85 8.49
C VAL A 280 -6.15 -31.67 9.11
N ARG A 281 -6.67 -31.06 10.17
CA ARG A 281 -5.96 -29.98 10.87
C ARG A 281 -4.66 -30.47 11.49
N ASP A 282 -4.66 -31.66 12.09
CA ASP A 282 -3.47 -32.25 12.70
C ASP A 282 -2.42 -32.61 11.64
N ALA A 283 -2.84 -33.15 10.50
CA ALA A 283 -1.96 -33.43 9.37
C ALA A 283 -1.36 -32.14 8.77
N VAL A 284 -2.17 -31.09 8.59
CA VAL A 284 -1.69 -29.76 8.17
C VAL A 284 -0.73 -29.19 9.22
N ALA A 285 -1.06 -29.24 10.51
CA ALA A 285 -0.13 -28.78 11.55
C ALA A 285 1.20 -29.57 11.53
N SER A 286 1.15 -30.88 11.27
CA SER A 286 2.34 -31.73 11.16
C SER A 286 3.22 -31.39 9.96
N ALA A 287 2.62 -31.26 8.78
CA ALA A 287 3.34 -30.92 7.55
C ALA A 287 4.09 -29.58 7.66
N TRP A 288 3.48 -28.56 8.26
CA TRP A 288 4.14 -27.27 8.44
C TRP A 288 5.21 -27.31 9.54
N ARG A 289 5.02 -28.09 10.61
CA ARG A 289 6.08 -28.34 11.61
C ARG A 289 7.28 -29.08 11.03
N SER A 290 7.08 -29.94 10.04
CA SER A 290 8.19 -30.61 9.33
C SER A 290 8.88 -29.70 8.29
N GLY A 291 8.37 -28.49 8.09
CA GLY A 291 8.91 -27.50 7.17
C GLY A 291 9.82 -26.46 7.86
N ASN A 292 10.16 -25.41 7.11
CA ASN A 292 11.08 -24.37 7.55
C ASN A 292 10.51 -22.97 7.33
N PHE A 293 10.86 -22.05 8.23
CA PHE A 293 10.65 -20.62 8.04
C PHE A 293 11.87 -19.97 7.39
N TYR A 294 11.63 -18.93 6.60
CA TYR A 294 12.68 -18.11 5.98
C TYR A 294 12.38 -16.63 6.14
N PHE A 295 13.40 -15.85 6.50
CA PHE A 295 13.30 -14.41 6.64
C PHE A 295 14.67 -13.76 6.38
N GLN A 296 14.75 -12.89 5.38
CA GLN A 296 15.96 -12.10 5.05
C GLN A 296 17.27 -12.91 4.92
N GLY A 297 17.18 -14.15 4.43
CA GLY A 297 18.32 -15.06 4.24
C GLY A 297 18.56 -16.08 5.34
N GLU A 298 17.88 -15.92 6.48
CA GLU A 298 17.95 -16.85 7.60
C GLU A 298 16.91 -17.96 7.46
N CYS A 299 17.23 -19.14 7.99
CA CYS A 299 16.37 -20.32 8.01
C CYS A 299 16.11 -20.71 9.46
N TYR A 300 14.84 -20.94 9.81
CA TYR A 300 14.43 -21.40 11.13
C TYR A 300 13.62 -22.69 10.99
N PRO A 301 14.14 -23.84 11.42
CA PRO A 301 13.41 -25.10 11.32
C PRO A 301 12.18 -25.11 12.23
N ALA A 302 10.99 -25.36 11.68
CA ALA A 302 9.77 -25.42 12.48
C ALA A 302 9.74 -26.66 13.40
N SER A 303 10.55 -27.67 13.09
CA SER A 303 10.68 -28.94 13.81
C SER A 303 11.24 -28.78 15.22
N GLU A 304 11.86 -27.65 15.54
CA GLU A 304 12.34 -27.33 16.89
C GLU A 304 11.20 -27.16 17.91
N PHE A 305 9.96 -26.99 17.43
CA PHE A 305 8.80 -26.72 18.27
C PHE A 305 7.76 -27.85 18.21
N ASN A 306 7.16 -28.14 19.36
CA ASN A 306 6.20 -29.24 19.50
C ASN A 306 4.80 -28.93 18.95
N ALA A 307 4.46 -27.65 18.74
CA ALA A 307 3.13 -27.21 18.33
C ALA A 307 3.20 -26.11 17.26
N PHE A 308 2.23 -26.13 16.33
CA PHE A 308 2.14 -25.16 15.22
C PHE A 308 2.13 -23.70 15.72
N GLY A 309 1.22 -23.37 16.63
CA GLY A 309 1.08 -22.01 17.15
C GLY A 309 2.34 -21.55 17.91
N THR A 310 3.02 -22.44 18.63
CA THR A 310 4.28 -22.12 19.30
C THR A 310 5.40 -21.84 18.30
N ALA A 311 5.54 -22.67 17.27
CA ALA A 311 6.53 -22.48 16.20
C ALA A 311 6.35 -21.12 15.54
N LEU A 312 5.10 -20.83 15.17
CA LEU A 312 4.69 -19.57 14.56
C LEU A 312 4.99 -18.38 15.47
N THR A 313 4.51 -18.39 16.71
CA THR A 313 4.64 -17.25 17.63
C THR A 313 6.08 -17.00 18.05
N LYS A 314 6.86 -18.05 18.31
CA LYS A 314 8.27 -17.91 18.72
C LYS A 314 9.14 -17.41 17.57
N THR A 315 9.00 -17.99 16.38
CA THR A 315 9.78 -17.55 15.21
C THR A 315 9.41 -16.11 14.81
N ALA A 316 8.10 -15.80 14.79
CA ALA A 316 7.64 -14.44 14.53
C ALA A 316 8.15 -13.44 15.59
N THR A 317 8.22 -13.82 16.87
CA THR A 317 8.79 -12.97 17.93
C THR A 317 10.28 -12.70 17.71
N ASN A 318 11.04 -13.69 17.25
CA ASN A 318 12.48 -13.56 17.02
C ASN A 318 12.81 -12.51 15.94
N ILE A 319 11.98 -12.40 14.91
CA ILE A 319 12.22 -11.47 13.79
C ILE A 319 11.69 -10.04 14.04
N LEU A 320 10.88 -9.83 15.08
CA LEU A 320 10.18 -8.54 15.31
C LEU A 320 11.14 -7.34 15.42
N ALA A 321 12.30 -7.51 16.06
CA ALA A 321 13.27 -6.44 16.23
C ALA A 321 13.90 -6.02 14.88
N THR A 322 14.10 -6.98 13.98
CA THR A 322 14.63 -6.75 12.62
C THR A 322 13.57 -6.20 11.70
N LEU A 323 12.31 -6.65 11.83
CA LEU A 323 11.18 -6.21 11.03
C LEU A 323 10.72 -4.79 11.39
N PHE A 324 10.77 -4.42 12.68
CA PHE A 324 10.36 -3.10 13.17
C PHE A 324 11.50 -2.36 13.88
N PRO A 325 12.61 -2.02 13.19
CA PRO A 325 13.78 -1.40 13.80
C PRO A 325 13.49 0.01 14.33
N HIS A 326 12.42 0.66 13.86
CA HIS A 326 12.01 1.99 14.28
C HIS A 326 10.92 1.99 15.36
N PHE A 327 10.57 0.81 15.90
CA PHE A 327 9.49 0.68 16.87
C PHE A 327 9.74 1.38 18.21
N ASP A 328 8.75 2.18 18.59
CA ASP A 328 8.65 2.85 19.88
C ASP A 328 7.55 2.21 20.75
N PRO A 329 7.84 1.77 21.99
CA PRO A 329 6.88 1.08 22.85
C PRO A 329 5.82 2.01 23.49
N ILE A 330 5.95 3.34 23.34
CA ILE A 330 5.05 4.29 23.99
C ILE A 330 3.60 4.04 23.58
N ASN A 331 2.72 4.02 24.59
CA ASN A 331 1.29 3.86 24.41
C ASN A 331 0.57 5.10 24.92
N ILE A 332 -0.31 5.66 24.09
CA ILE A 332 -1.05 6.88 24.39
C ILE A 332 -2.53 6.53 24.46
N THR A 333 -3.16 6.88 25.58
CA THR A 333 -4.61 6.71 25.76
C THR A 333 -5.38 7.86 25.10
N PRO A 334 -6.66 7.67 24.74
CA PRO A 334 -7.47 8.76 24.18
C PRO A 334 -7.56 9.99 25.10
N GLY A 335 -7.57 9.79 26.43
CA GLY A 335 -7.55 10.89 27.40
C GLY A 335 -6.23 11.66 27.43
N GLU A 336 -5.09 10.98 27.26
CA GLU A 336 -3.79 11.65 27.11
C GLU A 336 -3.71 12.42 25.78
N LEU A 337 -4.20 11.84 24.68
CA LEU A 337 -4.26 12.52 23.39
C LEU A 337 -5.08 13.82 23.46
N ALA A 338 -6.20 13.80 24.19
CA ALA A 338 -7.06 14.97 24.37
C ALA A 338 -6.32 16.16 25.00
N GLN A 339 -5.34 15.92 25.91
CA GLN A 339 -4.54 16.97 26.52
C GLN A 339 -3.79 17.82 25.49
N LEU A 340 -3.37 17.23 24.37
CA LEU A 340 -2.70 17.97 23.29
C LEU A 340 -3.64 18.89 22.53
N THR A 341 -4.95 18.62 22.56
CA THR A 341 -6.00 19.41 21.88
C THR A 341 -6.63 20.50 22.77
N GLU A 342 -6.28 20.55 24.06
CA GLU A 342 -6.77 21.59 24.98
C GLU A 342 -6.15 22.96 24.66
N SER A 343 -6.87 24.04 24.97
CA SER A 343 -6.39 25.40 24.73
C SER A 343 -5.13 25.74 25.55
N GLU A 344 -4.98 25.17 26.75
CA GLU A 344 -3.85 25.37 27.66
C GLU A 344 -3.27 24.01 28.08
N LEU A 345 -1.94 23.89 28.15
CA LEU A 345 -1.25 22.66 28.55
C LEU A 345 -1.06 22.64 30.08
N ASN A 346 -2.09 22.19 30.80
CA ASN A 346 -2.05 22.10 32.26
C ASN A 346 -1.48 20.75 32.73
N GLY A 347 -0.16 20.63 32.76
CA GLY A 347 0.52 19.39 33.20
C GLY A 347 0.31 18.21 32.24
N PRO A 348 0.74 18.32 30.97
CA PRO A 348 0.61 17.26 29.98
C PRO A 348 1.35 15.98 30.42
N SER A 349 0.91 14.84 29.89
CA SER A 349 1.55 13.54 30.17
C SER A 349 3.05 13.58 29.89
N VAL A 350 3.84 12.98 30.79
CA VAL A 350 5.30 12.89 30.67
C VAL A 350 5.72 12.21 29.37
N LYS A 351 4.87 11.34 28.80
CA LYS A 351 5.10 10.67 27.50
C LYS A 351 5.30 11.65 26.33
N PHE A 352 4.79 12.88 26.44
CA PHE A 352 4.93 13.90 25.40
C PHE A 352 6.22 14.72 25.53
N THR A 353 6.94 14.61 26.65
CA THR A 353 8.16 15.39 26.93
C THR A 353 9.38 14.90 26.14
N GLU A 354 10.47 15.67 26.19
CA GLU A 354 11.74 15.41 25.48
C GLU A 354 12.33 14.02 25.74
N ASP A 355 12.21 13.50 26.97
CA ASP A 355 12.74 12.18 27.37
C ASP A 355 12.01 11.00 26.70
N HIS A 356 10.89 11.26 26.03
CA HIS A 356 10.02 10.25 25.42
C HIS A 356 9.72 10.58 23.95
N LEU A 357 8.49 10.98 23.61
CA LEU A 357 8.14 11.30 22.22
C LEU A 357 8.75 12.61 21.73
N GLY A 358 9.17 13.50 22.63
CA GLY A 358 9.72 14.82 22.28
C GLY A 358 8.75 15.68 21.48
N ILE A 359 7.46 15.63 21.82
CA ILE A 359 6.43 16.49 21.23
C ILE A 359 6.49 17.88 21.90
N LEU A 360 6.65 17.90 23.23
CA LEU A 360 6.69 19.09 24.08
C LEU A 360 8.05 19.20 24.77
N GLU A 361 8.47 20.44 24.99
CA GLU A 361 9.68 20.79 25.74
C GLU A 361 9.32 21.78 26.86
N GLN A 362 9.99 21.68 28.00
CA GLN A 362 9.72 22.55 29.13
C GLN A 362 10.64 23.78 29.07
N ASP A 363 10.09 24.94 28.71
CA ASP A 363 10.79 26.22 28.73
C ASP A 363 10.23 27.09 29.87
N SER A 364 11.09 27.45 30.82
CA SER A 364 10.77 28.42 31.88
C SER A 364 9.49 28.11 32.68
N GLY A 365 9.19 26.82 32.89
CA GLY A 365 8.01 26.36 33.62
C GLY A 365 6.73 26.20 32.79
N ARG A 366 6.79 26.41 31.46
CA ARG A 366 5.70 26.19 30.50
C ARG A 366 6.09 25.11 29.48
N PHE A 367 5.08 24.45 28.90
CA PHE A 367 5.29 23.44 27.87
C PHE A 367 5.12 24.04 26.47
N VAL A 368 6.14 23.89 25.63
CA VAL A 368 6.19 24.44 24.27
C VAL A 368 6.21 23.27 23.26
N PRO A 369 5.41 23.30 22.17
CA PRO A 369 5.34 22.25 21.16
C PRO A 369 6.55 22.25 20.19
N SER A 370 7.72 21.84 20.67
CA SER A 370 8.96 21.87 19.86
C SER A 370 9.02 20.76 18.81
N CYS A 371 8.37 19.61 19.05
CA CYS A 371 8.38 18.43 18.17
C CYS A 371 9.80 18.04 17.71
N THR A 372 10.74 17.96 18.66
CA THR A 372 12.16 17.63 18.45
C THR A 372 12.45 16.13 18.50
N GLY A 373 11.52 15.32 19.01
CA GLY A 373 11.69 13.88 19.09
C GLY A 373 11.77 13.18 17.73
N VAL A 374 12.34 11.98 17.72
CA VAL A 374 12.57 11.19 16.50
C VAL A 374 11.25 10.83 15.80
N VAL A 375 10.22 10.45 16.56
CA VAL A 375 8.92 10.04 16.00
C VAL A 375 8.18 11.23 15.35
N PRO A 376 7.99 12.39 16.03
CA PRO A 376 7.42 13.57 15.39
C PRO A 376 8.18 14.05 14.15
N ARG A 377 9.53 14.05 14.18
CA ARG A 377 10.35 14.44 13.02
C ARG A 377 10.15 13.54 11.81
N ARG A 378 10.16 12.22 11.99
CA ARG A 378 9.90 11.27 10.88
C ARG A 378 8.52 11.49 10.26
N ILE A 379 7.50 11.75 11.10
CA ILE A 379 6.14 12.02 10.62
C ILE A 379 6.11 13.35 9.85
N GLN A 380 6.75 14.39 10.36
CA GLN A 380 6.87 15.68 9.69
C GLN A 380 7.58 15.54 8.33
N GLU A 381 8.76 14.92 8.29
CA GLU A 381 9.54 14.68 7.07
C GLU A 381 8.74 13.89 6.02
N HIS A 382 7.97 12.89 6.44
CA HIS A 382 7.13 12.13 5.52
C HIS A 382 6.00 12.99 4.92
N ILE A 383 5.34 13.81 5.74
CA ILE A 383 4.30 14.75 5.27
C ILE A 383 4.89 15.78 4.29
N GLU A 384 6.09 16.30 4.57
CA GLU A 384 6.80 17.25 3.71
C GLU A 384 7.20 16.63 2.37
N ASN A 385 7.72 15.39 2.37
CA ASN A 385 8.15 14.70 1.16
C ASN A 385 6.99 14.34 0.20
N GLU A 386 5.80 14.07 0.74
CA GLU A 386 4.62 13.72 -0.04
C GLU A 386 3.82 14.95 -0.53
N ASP A 387 4.18 16.17 -0.10
CA ASP A 387 3.45 17.43 -0.38
C ASP A 387 1.95 17.34 -0.01
N GLY A 388 1.65 16.61 1.07
CA GLY A 388 0.30 16.34 1.53
C GLY A 388 -0.07 14.86 1.53
N ILE A 389 -0.67 14.38 2.63
CA ILE A 389 -1.04 12.97 2.80
C ILE A 389 -2.36 12.81 3.56
N SER A 390 -3.17 11.84 3.15
CA SER A 390 -4.41 11.50 3.84
C SER A 390 -4.14 10.80 5.17
N GLY A 391 -5.01 11.02 6.16
CA GLY A 391 -4.88 10.38 7.46
C GLY A 391 -4.91 8.85 7.42
N VAL A 392 -5.65 8.24 6.47
CA VAL A 392 -5.57 6.77 6.24
C VAL A 392 -4.16 6.35 5.85
N ASN A 393 -3.60 6.99 4.82
CA ASN A 393 -2.30 6.61 4.29
C ASN A 393 -1.18 6.87 5.30
N LEU A 394 -1.29 7.95 6.08
CA LEU A 394 -0.34 8.27 7.15
C LEU A 394 -0.34 7.20 8.25
N LEU A 395 -1.53 6.80 8.73
CA LEU A 395 -1.65 5.73 9.73
C LEU A 395 -1.13 4.40 9.20
N GLN A 396 -1.47 4.06 7.95
CA GLN A 396 -1.03 2.83 7.33
C GLN A 396 0.50 2.80 7.13
N HIS A 397 1.09 3.91 6.69
CA HIS A 397 2.54 4.02 6.46
C HIS A 397 3.33 3.81 7.74
N PHE A 398 2.94 4.47 8.83
CA PHE A 398 3.63 4.36 10.12
C PHE A 398 3.20 3.15 10.95
N GLY A 399 2.11 2.47 10.58
CA GLY A 399 1.69 1.21 11.17
C GLY A 399 2.49 0.01 10.66
N ARG A 400 2.85 -0.02 9.37
CA ARG A 400 3.62 -1.12 8.76
C ARG A 400 5.13 -1.08 9.13
N PRO A 401 5.89 -2.16 8.86
CA PRO A 401 7.35 -2.14 8.88
C PRO A 401 7.91 -0.96 8.07
N PRO A 402 8.99 -0.28 8.51
CA PRO A 402 9.84 -0.58 9.68
C PRO A 402 9.38 0.04 11.02
N TYR A 403 8.21 0.71 11.07
CA TYR A 403 7.83 1.56 12.21
C TYR A 403 6.99 0.85 13.26
N GLY A 404 5.86 0.26 12.87
CA GLY A 404 4.99 -0.42 13.83
C GLY A 404 4.38 0.51 14.88
N TYR A 405 4.13 1.79 14.58
CA TYR A 405 3.57 2.74 15.55
C TYR A 405 2.09 2.47 15.83
N ARG A 406 1.61 2.91 17.00
CA ARG A 406 0.18 2.87 17.32
C ARG A 406 -0.52 4.07 16.68
N PRO A 407 -1.78 3.95 16.21
CA PRO A 407 -2.50 5.07 15.63
C PRO A 407 -2.54 6.30 16.54
N GLU A 408 -2.67 6.09 17.86
CA GLU A 408 -2.70 7.15 18.87
C GLU A 408 -1.37 7.89 18.98
N VAL A 409 -0.23 7.20 18.76
CA VAL A 409 1.10 7.82 18.74
C VAL A 409 1.24 8.73 17.52
N VAL A 410 0.83 8.25 16.34
CA VAL A 410 0.85 9.05 15.11
C VAL A 410 -0.05 10.27 15.26
N LYS A 411 -1.29 10.09 15.76
CA LYS A 411 -2.22 11.19 16.03
C LYS A 411 -1.69 12.19 17.04
N ALA A 412 -1.05 11.75 18.12
CA ALA A 412 -0.44 12.65 19.10
C ALA A 412 0.68 13.48 18.49
N CYS A 413 1.53 12.86 17.67
CA CYS A 413 2.58 13.59 16.95
C CYS A 413 1.97 14.61 15.98
N VAL A 414 0.93 14.23 15.23
CA VAL A 414 0.19 15.16 14.34
C VAL A 414 -0.46 16.30 15.13
N ALA A 415 -1.07 16.03 16.29
CA ALA A 415 -1.62 17.07 17.17
C ALA A 415 -0.53 18.02 17.68
N GLY A 416 0.64 17.49 18.04
CA GLY A 416 1.81 18.27 18.41
C GLY A 416 2.36 19.14 17.28
N LEU A 417 2.47 18.59 16.06
CA LEU A 417 2.91 19.32 14.87
C LEU A 417 1.92 20.44 14.50
N LEU A 418 0.62 20.18 14.64
CA LEU A 418 -0.41 21.22 14.47
C LEU A 418 -0.28 22.29 15.56
N ARG A 419 -0.04 21.91 16.81
CA ARG A 419 0.22 22.85 17.92
C ARG A 419 1.41 23.75 17.66
N GLY A 420 2.47 23.18 17.08
CA GLY A 420 3.70 23.87 16.71
C GLY A 420 3.62 24.62 15.38
N SER A 421 2.43 24.71 14.76
CA SER A 421 2.20 25.37 13.47
C SER A 421 3.09 24.84 12.34
N LYS A 422 3.46 23.56 12.38
CA LYS A 422 4.31 22.91 11.35
C LYS A 422 3.50 22.25 10.23
N ILE A 423 2.23 21.93 10.51
CA ILE A 423 1.32 21.30 9.55
C ILE A 423 -0.03 22.02 9.56
N LYS A 424 -0.78 21.82 8.49
CA LYS A 424 -2.17 22.26 8.35
C LYS A 424 -3.03 21.09 7.92
N ILE A 425 -4.27 21.04 8.39
CA ILE A 425 -5.16 19.89 8.18
C ILE A 425 -6.42 20.37 7.48
N GLN A 426 -6.76 19.78 6.34
CA GLN A 426 -8.01 20.03 5.65
C GLN A 426 -9.00 18.92 5.97
N SER A 427 -10.08 19.25 6.69
CA SER A 427 -11.14 18.30 7.01
C SER A 427 -12.30 18.42 6.03
N VAL A 428 -12.59 17.34 5.30
CA VAL A 428 -13.69 17.28 4.33
C VAL A 428 -15.07 17.36 5.02
N GLU A 429 -15.20 16.88 6.26
CA GLU A 429 -16.47 16.90 7.01
C GLU A 429 -16.67 18.18 7.84
N ALA A 430 -15.60 18.80 8.36
CA ALA A 430 -15.70 20.05 9.12
C ALA A 430 -15.73 21.31 8.23
N GLY A 431 -15.49 21.16 6.92
CA GLY A 431 -15.65 22.24 5.93
C GLY A 431 -14.64 23.38 6.03
N GLY A 432 -13.53 23.18 6.75
CA GLY A 432 -12.52 24.22 7.02
C GLY A 432 -11.08 23.71 6.98
N GLU A 433 -10.16 24.62 6.70
CA GLU A 433 -8.72 24.45 6.93
C GLU A 433 -8.44 24.68 8.41
N ILE A 434 -7.83 23.70 9.06
CA ILE A 434 -7.41 23.74 10.46
C ILE A 434 -5.92 24.06 10.46
N THR A 435 -5.59 25.22 11.02
CA THR A 435 -4.22 25.73 11.12
C THR A 435 -3.78 25.90 12.58
N ALA A 436 -4.74 25.95 13.51
CA ALA A 436 -4.50 26.10 14.94
C ALA A 436 -5.40 25.16 15.76
N ILE A 437 -4.97 24.87 16.99
CA ILE A 437 -5.71 23.98 17.91
C ILE A 437 -7.07 24.53 18.32
N ARG A 438 -7.22 25.86 18.35
CA ARG A 438 -8.48 26.51 18.72
C ARG A 438 -9.50 26.54 17.59
N ASP A 439 -9.13 26.08 16.40
CA ASP A 439 -10.05 26.02 15.26
C ASP A 439 -11.19 25.04 15.56
N ALA A 440 -12.39 25.37 15.08
CA ALA A 440 -13.56 24.56 15.32
C ALA A 440 -13.37 23.14 14.73
N GLY A 441 -13.65 22.11 15.52
CA GLY A 441 -13.59 20.71 15.09
C GLY A 441 -12.27 19.99 15.32
N VAL A 442 -11.26 20.62 15.94
CA VAL A 442 -9.98 19.97 16.29
C VAL A 442 -10.17 18.81 17.29
N ALA A 443 -10.97 19.01 18.33
CA ALA A 443 -11.24 17.96 19.31
C ALA A 443 -11.93 16.73 18.65
N ASP A 444 -12.87 16.98 17.73
CA ASP A 444 -13.56 15.92 16.98
C ASP A 444 -12.61 15.21 15.99
N LEU A 445 -11.69 15.95 15.36
CA LEU A 445 -10.69 15.42 14.44
C LEU A 445 -9.81 14.35 15.11
N PHE A 446 -9.31 14.60 16.31
CA PHE A 446 -8.41 13.67 17.00
C PHE A 446 -9.13 12.59 17.82
N SER A 447 -10.37 12.84 18.25
CA SER A 447 -11.19 11.84 18.95
C SER A 447 -11.86 10.83 18.01
N SER A 448 -12.21 11.23 16.78
CA SER A 448 -12.87 10.36 15.80
C SER A 448 -11.89 9.78 14.77
N ASP A 449 -11.70 8.46 14.82
CA ASP A 449 -10.92 7.71 13.81
C ASP A 449 -11.39 7.98 12.38
N ARG A 450 -12.71 8.12 12.18
CA ARG A 450 -13.29 8.33 10.86
C ARG A 450 -12.91 9.69 10.28
N ILE A 451 -12.97 10.74 11.11
CA ILE A 451 -12.69 12.11 10.68
C ILE A 451 -11.20 12.24 10.36
N PHE A 452 -10.33 11.77 11.26
CA PHE A 452 -8.89 11.77 11.05
C PHE A 452 -8.48 11.03 9.76
N LYS A 453 -9.04 9.84 9.53
CA LYS A 453 -8.73 9.06 8.33
C LYS A 453 -9.08 9.81 7.04
N ARG A 454 -10.15 10.60 7.03
CA ARG A 454 -10.63 11.34 5.85
C ARG A 454 -10.03 12.74 5.71
N SER A 455 -9.22 13.20 6.67
CA SER A 455 -8.55 14.50 6.57
C SER A 455 -7.27 14.40 5.73
N GLU A 456 -6.97 15.48 5.01
CA GLU A 456 -5.70 15.66 4.29
C GLU A 456 -4.78 16.53 5.13
N ILE A 457 -3.54 16.09 5.32
CA ILE A 457 -2.54 16.76 6.17
C ILE A 457 -1.44 17.29 5.27
N TYR A 458 -1.20 18.60 5.29
CA TYR A 458 -0.21 19.26 4.46
C TYR A 458 0.89 19.88 5.33
N PRO A 459 2.13 19.99 4.81
CA PRO A 459 3.12 20.85 5.43
C PRO A 459 2.66 22.30 5.36
N VAL A 460 2.98 23.07 6.40
CA VAL A 460 2.95 24.54 6.28
C VAL A 460 4.19 24.90 5.47
N GLY A 461 4.01 25.57 4.32
CA GLY A 461 5.14 26.11 3.56
C GLY A 461 5.91 27.14 4.39
N ASP A 462 7.04 27.66 3.90
CA ASP A 462 7.73 28.77 4.57
C ASP A 462 6.73 29.91 4.84
N ASP A 463 6.24 30.00 6.08
CA ASP A 463 5.43 31.11 6.53
C ASP A 463 6.26 32.38 6.32
N ASP A 464 5.68 33.40 5.68
CA ASP A 464 6.27 34.74 5.57
C ASP A 464 6.67 35.30 6.97
N VAL A 465 6.11 34.73 8.04
CA VAL A 465 6.37 35.06 9.44
C VAL A 465 6.91 33.84 10.22
N GLY A 466 8.12 33.38 9.89
CA GLY A 466 8.79 32.31 10.64
C GLY A 466 9.09 32.63 12.11
N TYR A 467 9.62 31.66 12.87
CA TYR A 467 9.93 31.79 14.32
C TYR A 467 10.77 33.05 14.65
N GLN A 468 11.73 33.40 13.79
CA GLN A 468 12.52 34.62 13.96
C GLN A 468 11.70 35.91 13.80
N ALA A 469 10.73 35.93 12.90
CA ALA A 469 9.82 37.06 12.72
C ALA A 469 8.88 37.18 13.92
N ARG A 470 8.32 36.07 14.42
CA ARG A 470 7.54 36.03 15.67
C ARG A 470 8.35 36.55 16.86
N ALA A 471 9.61 36.13 17.01
CA ALA A 471 10.51 36.63 18.05
C ALA A 471 10.79 38.15 17.92
N LYS A 472 10.94 38.66 16.68
CA LYS A 472 11.07 40.10 16.42
C LYS A 472 9.79 40.87 16.77
N ILE A 473 8.62 40.31 16.46
CA ILE A 473 7.32 40.91 16.80
C ILE A 473 7.14 40.98 18.33
N CYS A 474 7.35 39.88 19.05
CA CYS A 474 7.27 39.88 20.52
C CYS A 474 8.28 40.86 21.15
N ARG A 475 9.51 40.95 20.60
CA ARG A 475 10.51 41.93 21.05
C ARG A 475 10.04 43.37 20.81
N PHE A 476 9.48 43.65 19.63
CA PHE A 476 8.91 44.97 19.32
C PHE A 476 7.78 45.36 20.28
N LEU A 477 6.84 44.44 20.55
CA LEU A 477 5.74 44.68 21.48
C LEU A 477 6.25 44.92 22.92
N ALA A 478 7.29 44.20 23.35
CA ALA A 478 7.91 44.37 24.66
C ALA A 478 8.67 45.70 24.78
N GLU A 479 9.44 46.09 23.77
CA GLU A 479 10.28 47.28 23.81
C GLU A 479 9.47 48.58 23.64
N GLN A 480 8.60 48.61 22.63
CA GLN A 480 7.91 49.82 22.17
C GLN A 480 6.53 50.01 22.81
N LEU A 481 5.80 48.92 23.05
CA LEU A 481 4.46 48.97 23.65
C LEU A 481 4.44 48.52 25.12
N LYS A 482 5.58 48.06 25.66
CA LYS A 482 5.74 47.57 27.04
C LYS A 482 4.81 46.40 27.38
N VAL A 483 4.49 45.55 26.40
CA VAL A 483 3.67 44.34 26.57
C VAL A 483 4.51 43.11 26.25
N THR A 484 4.64 42.19 27.21
CA THR A 484 5.37 40.93 27.04
C THR A 484 4.38 39.83 26.66
N ILE A 485 4.61 39.17 25.53
CA ILE A 485 3.68 38.21 24.93
C ILE A 485 4.49 37.00 24.46
N ASP A 486 3.90 35.81 24.62
CA ASP A 486 4.51 34.57 24.15
C ASP A 486 4.52 34.50 22.62
N ARG A 487 5.38 33.64 22.08
CA ARG A 487 5.65 33.53 20.64
C ARG A 487 4.59 32.67 19.92
N GLU A 488 3.33 32.87 20.26
CA GLU A 488 2.19 32.18 19.68
C GLU A 488 1.37 33.15 18.81
N ASP A 489 1.03 32.74 17.58
CA ASP A 489 0.40 33.65 16.61
C ASP A 489 -0.91 34.25 17.08
N HIS A 490 -1.70 33.48 17.82
CA HIS A 490 -2.98 33.95 18.34
C HIS A 490 -2.81 34.96 19.49
N LEU A 491 -1.83 34.77 20.39
CA LEU A 491 -1.53 35.74 21.45
C LEU A 491 -0.98 37.05 20.86
N ILE A 492 -0.15 36.94 19.83
CA ILE A 492 0.33 38.08 19.05
C ILE A 492 -0.87 38.78 18.37
N ALA A 493 -1.74 38.03 17.69
CA ALA A 493 -2.88 38.57 16.97
C ALA A 493 -3.90 39.27 17.90
N ASP A 494 -4.21 38.67 19.06
CA ASP A 494 -5.14 39.24 20.04
C ASP A 494 -4.62 40.56 20.61
N GLU A 495 -3.34 40.61 20.99
CA GLU A 495 -2.74 41.84 21.51
C GLU A 495 -2.51 42.88 20.42
N VAL A 496 -2.20 42.49 19.18
CA VAL A 496 -2.17 43.39 18.02
C VAL A 496 -3.55 43.99 17.78
N ALA A 497 -4.61 43.16 17.76
CA ALA A 497 -5.99 43.60 17.55
C ALA A 497 -6.47 44.55 18.64
N LYS A 498 -5.98 44.40 19.88
CA LYS A 498 -6.29 45.27 21.01
C LYS A 498 -5.50 46.58 21.02
N LEU A 499 -4.19 46.52 20.76
CA LEU A 499 -3.27 47.64 20.92
C LEU A 499 -3.22 48.54 19.68
N PHE A 500 -3.23 47.96 18.47
CA PHE A 500 -2.99 48.70 17.23
C PHE A 500 -4.10 49.69 16.88
N PRO A 501 -5.40 49.44 17.15
CA PRO A 501 -6.44 50.44 16.91
C PRO A 501 -6.20 51.74 17.68
N GLN A 502 -5.73 51.64 18.93
CA GLN A 502 -5.44 52.82 19.76
C GLN A 502 -4.23 53.60 19.22
N GLN A 503 -3.19 52.89 18.78
CA GLN A 503 -2.03 53.52 18.15
C GLN A 503 -2.37 54.14 16.78
N ALA A 504 -3.26 53.50 16.00
CA ALA A 504 -3.71 54.01 14.71
C ALA A 504 -4.53 55.31 14.84
N ILE A 505 -5.26 55.49 15.95
CA ILE A 505 -5.95 56.75 16.28
C ILE A 505 -4.91 57.84 16.58
N ARG A 506 -3.94 57.57 17.47
CA ARG A 506 -2.85 58.51 17.79
C ARG A 506 -2.04 58.89 16.56
N LEU A 507 -1.72 57.91 15.70
CA LEU A 507 -1.02 58.14 14.45
C LEU A 507 -1.84 59.00 13.50
N ARG A 508 -3.17 58.80 13.41
CA ARG A 508 -4.07 59.64 12.60
C ARG A 508 -4.14 61.08 13.10
N GLU A 509 -4.08 61.31 14.41
CA GLU A 509 -4.03 62.67 14.99
C GLU A 509 -2.71 63.38 14.64
N VAL A 510 -1.59 62.66 14.71
CA VAL A 510 -0.26 63.18 14.32
C VAL A 510 -0.14 63.36 12.79
N MET A 511 -0.73 62.47 11.99
CA MET A 511 -0.79 62.63 10.53
C MET A 511 -1.75 63.75 10.10
N GLY A 512 -2.83 63.97 10.84
CA GLY A 512 -3.77 65.07 10.62
C GLY A 512 -3.13 66.45 10.81
N THR A 513 -2.13 66.56 11.68
CA THR A 513 -1.34 67.78 11.91
C THR A 513 -0.20 67.98 10.90
N ARG A 514 0.13 66.97 10.07
CA ARG A 514 1.22 67.02 9.07
C ARG A 514 0.78 66.57 7.66
N ARG A 515 -0.44 66.89 7.22
CA ARG A 515 -0.86 66.58 5.83
C ARG A 515 -0.10 67.43 4.81
N ILE A 516 1.02 66.88 4.31
CA ILE A 516 1.45 67.14 2.93
C ILE A 516 0.32 66.64 2.03
N ARG A 517 -0.26 67.55 1.24
CA ARG A 517 -1.35 67.23 0.30
C ARG A 517 -0.87 66.13 -0.64
N LYS A 518 -1.69 65.08 -0.86
CA LYS A 518 -1.57 64.27 -2.08
C LYS A 518 -1.79 65.26 -3.23
N SER A 519 -0.74 65.65 -3.94
CA SER A 519 -0.91 66.22 -5.27
C SER A 519 -1.47 65.11 -6.15
N GLU A 520 -2.55 65.40 -6.87
CA GLU A 520 -3.08 64.51 -7.91
C GLU A 520 -2.20 64.49 -9.17
N GLU A 521 -1.15 65.32 -9.22
CA GLU A 521 -0.18 65.36 -10.30
C GLU A 521 0.89 64.28 -10.13
N ALA A 522 1.06 63.46 -11.16
CA ALA A 522 2.16 62.52 -11.30
C ALA A 522 3.49 63.28 -11.26
N ILE A 523 4.44 62.75 -10.50
CA ILE A 523 5.77 63.36 -10.33
C ILE A 523 6.72 62.53 -11.18
N SER A 524 7.28 63.13 -12.25
CA SER A 524 8.27 62.49 -13.12
C SER A 524 9.69 62.56 -12.56
N GLU A 525 9.98 63.53 -11.69
CA GLU A 525 11.30 63.73 -11.10
C GLU A 525 11.20 64.15 -9.63
N MET A 526 12.06 63.59 -8.78
CA MET A 526 12.30 64.06 -7.42
C MET A 526 13.76 64.47 -7.27
N ARG A 527 14.01 65.72 -6.89
CA ARG A 527 15.36 66.25 -6.64
C ARG A 527 15.65 66.27 -5.15
N ILE A 528 16.67 65.53 -4.74
CA ILE A 528 17.26 65.58 -3.40
C ILE A 528 18.47 66.51 -3.48
N LEU A 529 18.50 67.51 -2.60
CA LEU A 529 19.56 68.52 -2.56
C LEU A 529 20.82 68.03 -1.81
N GLU A 530 20.67 66.99 -0.99
CA GLU A 530 21.75 66.39 -0.22
C GLU A 530 22.51 65.35 -1.07
N HIS A 531 23.84 65.43 -1.03
CA HIS A 531 24.74 64.46 -1.67
C HIS A 531 24.82 63.18 -0.84
N GLY A 532 24.91 62.02 -1.50
CA GLY A 532 25.34 60.78 -0.85
C GLY A 532 24.24 59.72 -0.74
N ILE A 533 22.99 60.03 -1.07
CA ILE A 533 21.91 59.06 -0.90
C ILE A 533 22.06 57.88 -1.87
N TRP A 534 22.52 58.14 -3.09
CA TRP A 534 22.72 57.11 -4.09
C TRP A 534 24.00 56.30 -3.85
N SER A 535 25.07 56.93 -3.38
CA SER A 535 26.31 56.22 -3.03
C SER A 535 26.17 55.36 -1.77
N VAL A 536 25.37 55.78 -0.79
CA VAL A 536 25.19 55.03 0.46
C VAL A 536 24.11 53.94 0.33
N LEU A 537 23.02 54.20 -0.39
CA LEU A 537 21.87 53.29 -0.51
C LEU A 537 21.39 53.12 -1.97
N PRO A 538 22.27 52.74 -2.91
CA PRO A 538 21.92 52.65 -4.33
C PRO A 538 20.77 51.66 -4.57
N GLU A 539 20.73 50.55 -3.83
CA GLU A 539 19.66 49.55 -3.94
C GLU A 539 18.27 50.10 -3.57
N ARG A 540 18.19 50.96 -2.56
CA ARG A 540 16.92 51.56 -2.13
C ARG A 540 16.48 52.66 -3.09
N CYS A 541 17.42 53.45 -3.58
CA CYS A 541 17.16 54.48 -4.58
C CYS A 541 16.65 53.85 -5.88
N PHE A 542 17.31 52.80 -6.37
CA PHE A 542 16.89 52.08 -7.57
C PHE A 542 15.52 51.39 -7.40
N ALA A 543 15.29 50.73 -6.26
CA ALA A 543 13.98 50.13 -5.96
C ALA A 543 12.85 51.17 -5.88
N LEU A 544 13.13 52.36 -5.34
CA LEU A 544 12.18 53.46 -5.30
C LEU A 544 11.89 54.01 -6.70
N GLU A 545 12.91 54.20 -7.53
CA GLU A 545 12.74 54.61 -8.92
C GLU A 545 11.80 53.62 -9.64
N LEU A 546 12.14 52.34 -9.60
CA LEU A 546 11.37 51.30 -10.28
C LEU A 546 9.92 51.27 -9.79
N ARG A 547 9.69 51.16 -8.48
CA ARG A 547 8.34 51.07 -7.89
C ARG A 547 7.47 52.29 -8.20
N THR A 548 8.06 53.48 -8.14
CA THR A 548 7.33 54.72 -8.41
C THR A 548 6.94 54.80 -9.87
N SER A 549 7.84 54.43 -10.79
CA SER A 549 7.51 54.38 -12.22
C SER A 549 6.38 53.41 -12.53
N GLY A 550 6.36 52.26 -11.85
CA GLY A 550 5.27 51.28 -11.98
C GLY A 550 3.93 51.77 -11.44
N THR A 551 3.96 52.50 -10.32
CA THR A 551 2.74 53.01 -9.68
C THR A 551 2.11 54.15 -10.48
N GLN A 552 2.93 54.97 -11.14
CA GLN A 552 2.48 56.11 -11.92
C GLN A 552 2.29 55.81 -13.42
N GLU A 553 2.73 54.63 -13.90
CA GLU A 553 2.80 54.29 -15.33
C GLU A 553 3.59 55.34 -16.15
N LEU A 554 4.58 55.97 -15.54
CA LEU A 554 5.42 57.04 -16.09
C LEU A 554 6.86 56.87 -15.61
N ASP A 555 7.84 57.25 -16.43
CA ASP A 555 9.25 57.21 -16.02
C ASP A 555 9.50 58.20 -14.88
N PHE A 556 9.89 57.69 -13.71
CA PHE A 556 10.25 58.47 -12.53
C PHE A 556 11.75 58.41 -12.26
N ARG A 557 12.35 59.58 -12.00
CA ARG A 557 13.78 59.71 -11.65
C ARG A 557 14.01 60.37 -10.29
N LEU A 558 14.93 59.79 -9.53
CA LEU A 558 15.44 60.35 -8.29
C LEU A 558 16.81 60.99 -8.55
N HIS A 559 16.82 62.31 -8.70
CA HIS A 559 18.04 63.09 -8.90
C HIS A 559 18.68 63.47 -7.58
N ALA A 560 19.96 63.19 -7.43
CA ALA A 560 20.84 63.70 -6.38
C ALA A 560 22.19 64.06 -7.00
N PRO A 561 23.04 64.87 -6.35
CA PRO A 561 24.36 65.22 -6.89
C PRO A 561 25.23 64.02 -7.30
N ASP A 562 25.07 62.88 -6.63
CA ASP A 562 25.79 61.63 -6.88
C ASP A 562 25.01 60.59 -7.68
N SER A 563 23.82 60.92 -8.20
CA SER A 563 22.90 59.92 -8.76
C SER A 563 23.45 59.23 -10.00
N ASP A 564 24.04 59.96 -10.94
CA ASP A 564 24.34 59.38 -12.26
C ASP A 564 25.57 58.46 -12.22
N GLU A 565 26.60 58.84 -11.46
CA GLU A 565 27.79 58.00 -11.27
C GLU A 565 27.46 56.76 -10.43
N SER A 566 26.80 56.94 -9.28
CA SER A 566 26.47 55.85 -8.36
C SER A 566 25.44 54.87 -8.95
N ARG A 567 24.48 55.37 -9.74
CA ARG A 567 23.50 54.51 -10.43
C ARG A 567 24.18 53.65 -11.48
N ASN A 568 25.03 54.25 -12.32
CA ASN A 568 25.80 53.50 -13.31
C ASN A 568 26.73 52.48 -12.64
N GLU A 569 27.43 52.88 -11.58
CA GLU A 569 28.27 51.97 -10.79
C GLU A 569 27.43 50.80 -10.24
N PHE A 570 26.24 51.06 -9.69
CA PHE A 570 25.36 50.02 -9.15
C PHE A 570 24.93 49.00 -10.21
N LEU A 571 24.50 49.47 -11.40
CA LEU A 571 24.05 48.59 -12.48
C LEU A 571 25.16 47.73 -13.08
N HIS A 572 26.42 48.17 -13.02
CA HIS A 572 27.56 47.44 -13.59
C HIS A 572 28.32 46.60 -12.55
N THR A 573 28.49 47.08 -11.32
CA THR A 573 29.27 46.39 -10.27
C THR A 573 28.41 45.52 -9.37
N ARG A 574 27.15 45.91 -9.13
CA ARG A 574 26.16 45.19 -8.29
C ARG A 574 24.96 44.72 -9.13
N SER A 575 25.23 44.36 -10.39
CA SER A 575 24.23 43.97 -11.39
C SER A 575 23.30 42.84 -10.95
N SER A 576 23.79 41.81 -10.26
CA SER A 576 22.95 40.71 -9.75
C SER A 576 21.97 41.17 -8.67
N GLU A 577 22.35 42.13 -7.83
CA GLU A 577 21.47 42.70 -6.81
C GLU A 577 20.40 43.59 -7.43
N ALA A 578 20.79 44.41 -8.40
CA ALA A 578 19.86 45.18 -9.23
C ALA A 578 18.84 44.27 -9.94
N LEU A 579 19.27 43.12 -10.48
CA LEU A 579 18.38 42.15 -11.13
C LEU A 579 17.38 41.51 -10.13
N GLN A 580 17.78 41.27 -8.87
CA GLN A 580 16.85 40.80 -7.83
C GLN A 580 15.78 41.83 -7.50
N ILE A 581 16.13 43.11 -7.48
CA ILE A 581 15.17 44.21 -7.31
C ILE A 581 14.18 44.22 -8.47
N VAL A 582 14.67 44.12 -9.71
CA VAL A 582 13.85 44.01 -10.92
C VAL A 582 12.89 42.81 -10.82
N ARG A 583 13.39 41.62 -10.46
CA ARG A 583 12.57 40.41 -10.26
C ARG A 583 11.46 40.65 -9.22
N SER A 584 11.81 41.21 -8.07
CA SER A 584 10.83 41.46 -6.99
C SER A 584 9.71 42.40 -7.46
N GLU A 585 10.04 43.38 -8.30
CA GLU A 585 9.09 44.35 -8.82
C GLU A 585 8.23 43.79 -9.95
N ILE A 586 8.77 42.94 -10.83
CA ILE A 586 7.97 42.20 -11.81
C ILE A 586 6.92 41.34 -11.09
N LEU A 587 7.34 40.64 -10.03
CA LEU A 587 6.45 39.79 -9.24
C LEU A 587 5.40 40.58 -8.46
N SER A 588 5.68 41.82 -8.05
CA SER A 588 4.72 42.69 -7.37
C SER A 588 3.67 43.28 -8.34
N ARG A 589 4.05 43.56 -9.59
CA ARG A 589 3.16 44.14 -10.62
C ARG A 589 2.24 43.13 -11.28
N ARG A 590 2.69 41.87 -11.43
CA ARG A 590 1.87 40.84 -12.06
C ARG A 590 0.70 40.44 -11.17
N SER A 591 -0.39 39.99 -11.78
CA SER A 591 -1.43 39.24 -11.08
C SER A 591 -1.89 38.06 -11.95
N PRO A 592 -2.51 37.01 -11.37
CA PRO A 592 -3.03 35.88 -12.15
C PRO A 592 -4.06 36.29 -13.23
N ARG A 593 -4.68 37.47 -13.09
CA ARG A 593 -5.67 38.00 -14.05
C ARG A 593 -5.10 39.01 -15.05
N LYS A 594 -3.89 39.53 -14.79
CA LYS A 594 -3.19 40.50 -15.63
C LYS A 594 -1.70 40.14 -15.65
N PRO A 595 -1.27 39.28 -16.60
CA PRO A 595 0.15 39.02 -16.82
C PRO A 595 0.84 40.32 -17.27
N LEU A 596 2.10 40.47 -16.88
CA LEU A 596 2.94 41.58 -17.31
C LEU A 596 3.71 41.12 -18.55
N SER A 597 3.53 41.80 -19.69
CA SER A 597 4.16 41.41 -20.96
C SER A 597 5.52 42.06 -21.18
N ASN A 598 5.76 43.25 -20.63
CA ASN A 598 7.04 43.94 -20.75
C ASN A 598 7.33 44.75 -19.48
N LEU A 599 8.60 44.82 -19.10
CA LEU A 599 9.13 45.84 -18.19
C LEU A 599 10.26 46.59 -18.92
N HIS A 600 10.09 47.90 -19.09
CA HIS A 600 11.14 48.77 -19.61
C HIS A 600 11.97 49.36 -18.46
N LEU A 601 13.30 49.24 -18.54
CA LEU A 601 14.24 49.92 -17.65
C LEU A 601 14.77 51.17 -18.36
N ILE A 602 14.86 52.27 -17.60
CA ILE A 602 15.29 53.56 -18.15
C ILE A 602 16.81 53.55 -18.44
N ASP A 603 17.59 52.86 -17.61
CA ASP A 603 19.05 52.77 -17.78
C ASP A 603 19.47 51.46 -18.43
N ALA A 604 20.46 51.57 -19.31
CA ALA A 604 21.22 50.47 -19.85
C ALA A 604 22.20 49.88 -18.82
N GLY A 605 22.68 48.66 -19.10
CA GLY A 605 23.85 48.09 -18.43
C GLY A 605 23.62 46.73 -17.78
N LEU A 606 22.38 46.38 -17.42
CA LEU A 606 22.10 45.02 -16.93
C LEU A 606 22.27 43.98 -18.03
N TRP A 607 21.72 44.24 -19.22
CA TRP A 607 21.88 43.34 -20.35
C TRP A 607 23.33 43.25 -20.85
N THR A 608 24.08 44.36 -20.85
CA THR A 608 25.50 44.33 -21.19
C THR A 608 26.35 43.58 -20.16
N THR A 609 26.04 43.69 -18.86
CA THR A 609 26.87 43.11 -17.79
C THR A 609 26.53 41.64 -17.50
N ILE A 610 25.24 41.29 -17.48
CA ILE A 610 24.74 39.96 -17.08
C ILE A 610 23.65 39.42 -18.04
N PRO A 611 23.90 39.36 -19.36
CA PRO A 611 22.88 39.00 -20.36
C PRO A 611 22.24 37.64 -20.10
N LYS A 612 23.05 36.66 -19.66
CA LYS A 612 22.59 35.31 -19.31
C LYS A 612 21.52 35.33 -18.21
N GLN A 613 21.73 36.12 -17.16
CA GLN A 613 20.84 36.19 -16.00
C GLN A 613 19.56 36.95 -16.35
N CYS A 614 19.65 38.01 -17.16
CA CYS A 614 18.50 38.72 -17.69
C CYS A 614 17.60 37.80 -18.52
N TRP A 615 18.18 37.00 -19.43
CA TRP A 615 17.40 36.06 -20.26
C TRP A 615 16.79 34.91 -19.43
N GLN A 616 17.50 34.40 -18.43
CA GLN A 616 16.95 33.43 -17.48
C GLN A 616 15.74 33.99 -16.72
N LEU A 617 15.81 35.24 -16.27
CA LEU A 617 14.70 35.90 -15.59
C LEU A 617 13.47 36.01 -16.51
N GLU A 618 13.64 36.33 -17.79
CA GLU A 618 12.52 36.39 -18.74
C GLU A 618 11.77 35.06 -18.88
N ARG A 619 12.53 33.95 -18.97
CA ARG A 619 11.95 32.61 -19.07
C ARG A 619 11.30 32.19 -17.76
N GLU A 620 11.93 32.50 -16.63
CA GLU A 620 11.35 32.27 -15.31
C GLU A 620 9.99 32.97 -15.15
N ILE A 621 9.91 34.26 -15.51
CA ILE A 621 8.68 35.05 -15.40
C ILE A 621 7.61 34.54 -16.38
N THR A 622 7.99 34.22 -17.62
CA THR A 622 7.07 33.64 -18.62
C THR A 622 6.44 32.34 -18.10
N ARG A 623 7.23 31.48 -17.45
CA ARG A 623 6.74 30.24 -16.81
C ARG A 623 5.80 30.51 -15.64
N ILE A 624 6.16 31.47 -14.80
CA ILE A 624 5.36 31.89 -13.63
C ILE A 624 4.00 32.50 -14.05
N GLN A 625 3.91 33.07 -15.25
CA GLN A 625 2.69 33.70 -15.79
C GLN A 625 1.89 32.77 -16.72
N ASP A 626 2.00 31.45 -16.57
CA ASP A 626 1.29 30.48 -17.41
C ASP A 626 1.55 30.68 -18.92
N GLU A 627 2.82 30.86 -19.29
CA GLU A 627 3.29 30.92 -20.68
C GLU A 627 2.87 32.20 -21.44
N HIS A 628 2.43 33.23 -20.72
CA HIS A 628 2.36 34.58 -21.29
C HIS A 628 3.77 35.14 -21.43
N ALA A 629 4.17 35.44 -22.66
CA ALA A 629 5.51 35.95 -22.96
C ALA A 629 5.81 37.25 -22.21
N PHE A 630 6.97 37.29 -21.56
CA PHE A 630 7.49 38.47 -20.88
C PHE A 630 8.84 38.89 -21.47
N THR A 631 9.04 40.20 -21.59
CA THR A 631 10.29 40.81 -22.08
C THR A 631 10.77 41.87 -21.10
N LEU A 632 12.06 41.87 -20.79
CA LEU A 632 12.76 42.89 -20.01
C LEU A 632 13.55 43.77 -20.97
N SER A 633 13.08 44.97 -21.28
CA SER A 633 13.71 45.85 -22.27
C SER A 633 14.47 46.99 -21.62
N ASP A 634 15.59 47.40 -22.21
CA ASP A 634 16.26 48.67 -21.98
C ASP A 634 16.83 49.18 -23.30
N SER A 635 17.63 50.25 -23.29
CA SER A 635 18.15 50.84 -24.52
C SER A 635 19.23 50.00 -25.23
N ASP A 636 19.90 49.08 -24.53
CA ASP A 636 20.94 48.21 -25.08
C ASP A 636 20.53 46.73 -25.19
N SER A 637 19.34 46.35 -24.71
CA SER A 637 18.91 44.96 -24.58
C SER A 637 18.97 44.19 -25.88
N ASP A 638 18.56 44.78 -27.00
CA ASP A 638 18.50 44.06 -28.28
C ASP A 638 19.90 43.77 -28.84
N ALA A 639 20.81 44.73 -28.73
CA ALA A 639 22.20 44.56 -29.15
C ALA A 639 22.93 43.57 -28.24
N ALA A 640 22.72 43.66 -26.92
CA ALA A 640 23.33 42.77 -25.94
C ALA A 640 22.79 41.34 -26.04
N ARG A 641 21.48 41.15 -26.28
CA ARG A 641 20.86 39.84 -26.57
C ARG A 641 21.46 39.20 -27.81
N ALA A 642 21.54 39.92 -28.92
CA ALA A 642 22.14 39.42 -30.16
C ALA A 642 23.63 39.07 -29.97
N ALA A 643 24.37 39.89 -29.22
CA ALA A 643 25.76 39.61 -28.86
C ALA A 643 25.89 38.35 -27.98
N PHE A 644 24.97 38.14 -27.04
CA PHE A 644 24.95 36.95 -26.18
C PHE A 644 24.66 35.68 -26.97
N VAL A 645 23.63 35.68 -27.83
CA VAL A 645 23.29 34.51 -28.66
C VAL A 645 24.42 34.16 -29.64
N SER A 646 25.12 35.16 -30.17
CA SER A 646 26.23 34.93 -31.11
C SER A 646 27.54 34.53 -30.42
N SER A 647 27.88 35.11 -29.28
CA SER A 647 29.15 34.85 -28.59
C SER A 647 29.09 33.72 -27.56
N GLN A 648 27.92 33.43 -27.01
CA GLN A 648 27.68 32.44 -25.95
C GLN A 648 26.51 31.51 -26.31
N SER A 649 26.48 31.04 -27.56
CA SER A 649 25.39 30.23 -28.12
C SER A 649 25.12 28.93 -27.34
N ALA A 650 26.13 28.30 -26.74
CA ALA A 650 25.96 27.10 -25.91
C ALA A 650 25.22 27.37 -24.59
N ASP A 651 25.53 28.50 -23.94
CA ASP A 651 24.83 28.95 -22.74
C ASP A 651 23.40 29.37 -23.07
N ALA A 652 23.21 30.00 -24.24
CA ALA A 652 21.89 30.33 -24.74
C ALA A 652 21.05 29.07 -24.99
N MET A 653 21.61 28.05 -25.66
CA MET A 653 20.96 26.76 -25.87
C MET A 653 20.56 26.10 -24.55
N LYS A 654 21.44 26.12 -23.55
CA LYS A 654 21.16 25.53 -22.24
C LYS A 654 19.93 26.17 -21.58
N ILE A 655 19.80 27.49 -21.65
CA ILE A 655 18.63 28.20 -21.09
C ILE A 655 17.33 27.73 -21.77
N VAL A 656 17.34 27.58 -23.09
CA VAL A 656 16.18 27.08 -23.86
C VAL A 656 15.87 25.62 -23.51
N THR A 657 16.88 24.76 -23.44
CA THR A 657 16.72 23.35 -23.07
C THR A 657 16.17 23.20 -21.65
N ASP A 658 16.69 23.96 -20.68
CA ASP A 658 16.22 23.93 -19.29
C ASP A 658 14.77 24.45 -19.17
N ASP A 659 14.41 25.51 -19.92
CA ASP A 659 13.02 25.99 -19.95
C ASP A 659 12.05 24.95 -20.52
N ILE A 660 12.41 24.27 -21.62
CA ILE A 660 11.57 23.22 -22.21
C ILE A 660 11.47 22.01 -21.28
N ASN A 661 12.58 21.58 -20.66
CA ASN A 661 12.61 20.38 -19.83
C ASN A 661 11.92 20.54 -18.48
N THR A 662 11.94 21.74 -17.90
CA THR A 662 11.27 22.02 -16.61
C THR A 662 9.74 22.15 -16.75
N ARG A 663 9.18 22.07 -17.96
CA ARG A 663 7.73 22.02 -18.18
C ARG A 663 7.16 20.63 -17.80
N PRO A 664 6.18 20.55 -16.88
CA PRO A 664 5.56 19.29 -16.51
C PRO A 664 4.61 18.79 -17.62
N LEU A 665 5.06 17.77 -18.37
CA LEU A 665 4.30 17.14 -19.47
C LEU A 665 2.99 16.46 -19.04
N THR A 666 2.83 16.17 -17.74
CA THR A 666 1.65 15.47 -17.20
C THR A 666 0.46 16.39 -16.91
N LYS A 667 0.66 17.72 -16.86
CA LYS A 667 -0.40 18.69 -16.51
C LYS A 667 -0.73 19.71 -17.61
N ARG A 668 0.05 19.81 -18.70
CA ARG A 668 -0.15 20.83 -19.76
C ARG A 668 -0.12 20.24 -21.16
N LYS A 669 -0.76 20.94 -22.10
CA LYS A 669 -0.88 20.55 -23.52
C LYS A 669 0.52 20.38 -24.16
N PRO A 670 0.70 19.44 -25.09
CA PRO A 670 1.94 19.31 -25.85
C PRO A 670 2.28 20.62 -26.56
N LEU A 671 3.57 20.96 -26.63
CA LEU A 671 4.05 22.20 -27.23
C LEU A 671 4.42 21.91 -28.69
N PRO A 672 3.69 22.42 -29.70
CA PRO A 672 4.02 22.16 -31.09
C PRO A 672 5.21 23.00 -31.58
N GLU A 673 5.37 24.20 -31.04
CA GLU A 673 6.37 25.19 -31.49
C GLU A 673 6.94 25.93 -30.29
N TYR A 674 8.24 26.22 -30.33
CA TYR A 674 8.92 27.08 -29.38
C TYR A 674 9.56 28.26 -30.12
N PRO A 675 8.92 29.44 -30.13
CA PRO A 675 9.46 30.62 -30.78
C PRO A 675 10.54 31.30 -29.91
N ILE A 676 11.63 31.67 -30.56
CA ILE A 676 12.73 32.49 -30.07
C ILE A 676 12.77 33.74 -30.95
N ALA A 677 12.88 34.91 -30.32
CA ALA A 677 12.83 36.19 -31.05
C ALA A 677 14.19 36.52 -31.69
N GLU A 678 15.26 35.99 -31.11
CA GLU A 678 16.64 36.28 -31.45
C GLU A 678 17.18 35.35 -32.52
N ALA A 679 17.88 35.89 -33.51
CA ALA A 679 18.56 35.12 -34.55
C ALA A 679 19.93 34.61 -34.07
N GLY A 680 20.37 33.50 -34.64
CA GLY A 680 21.73 32.97 -34.54
C GLY A 680 21.84 31.71 -33.68
N LEU A 681 20.76 31.24 -33.06
CA LEU A 681 20.81 30.01 -32.28
C LEU A 681 20.97 28.81 -33.21
N TRP A 682 20.16 28.74 -34.27
CA TRP A 682 20.30 27.73 -35.31
C TRP A 682 21.57 27.89 -36.15
N ALA A 683 22.01 29.11 -36.47
CA ALA A 683 23.27 29.29 -37.21
C ALA A 683 24.51 28.81 -36.43
N ASN A 684 24.52 28.97 -35.09
CA ASN A 684 25.70 28.67 -34.27
C ASN A 684 25.65 27.30 -33.57
N CYS A 685 24.45 26.77 -33.28
CA CYS A 685 24.23 25.52 -32.53
C CYS A 685 23.24 24.59 -33.25
N ALA A 686 23.35 24.45 -34.58
CA ALA A 686 22.41 23.67 -35.39
C ALA A 686 22.25 22.21 -34.91
N ALA A 687 23.34 21.59 -34.45
CA ALA A 687 23.31 20.20 -33.99
C ALA A 687 22.51 20.04 -32.69
N GLU A 688 22.77 20.92 -31.72
CA GLU A 688 22.10 20.96 -30.42
C GLU A 688 20.61 21.31 -30.57
N CYS A 689 20.28 22.26 -31.45
CA CYS A 689 18.89 22.57 -31.80
C CYS A 689 18.16 21.33 -32.35
N TYR A 690 18.80 20.59 -33.26
CA TYR A 690 18.20 19.40 -33.88
C TYR A 690 18.02 18.25 -32.87
N ASP A 691 19.02 18.04 -32.01
CA ASP A 691 18.97 17.00 -30.98
C ASP A 691 17.89 17.30 -29.94
N LEU A 692 17.77 18.57 -29.52
CA LEU A 692 16.69 19.03 -28.66
C LEU A 692 15.31 18.78 -29.28
N GLU A 693 15.13 19.06 -30.58
CA GLU A 693 13.85 18.77 -31.23
C GLU A 693 13.50 17.28 -31.20
N ILE A 694 14.46 16.40 -31.52
CA ILE A 694 14.28 14.95 -31.50
C ILE A 694 13.92 14.46 -30.09
N GLU A 695 14.64 14.94 -29.07
CA GLU A 695 14.39 14.58 -27.68
C GLU A 695 12.99 15.00 -27.23
N VAL A 696 12.59 16.24 -27.54
CA VAL A 696 11.26 16.75 -27.21
C VAL A 696 10.19 15.91 -27.90
N ILE A 697 10.28 15.65 -29.20
CA ILE A 697 9.32 14.82 -29.96
C ILE A 697 9.19 13.43 -29.30
N LYS A 698 10.30 12.78 -28.92
CA LYS A 698 10.29 11.48 -28.23
C LYS A 698 9.56 11.56 -26.88
N LYS A 699 9.79 12.63 -26.12
CA LYS A 699 9.23 12.86 -24.78
C LYS A 699 7.73 13.17 -24.81
N GLN A 700 7.28 14.05 -25.71
CA GLN A 700 5.88 14.50 -25.79
C GLN A 700 5.02 13.76 -26.82
N LYS A 701 5.61 12.87 -27.64
CA LYS A 701 4.92 12.06 -28.66
C LYS A 701 4.06 12.88 -29.64
N THR A 702 4.48 14.11 -29.93
CA THR A 702 3.84 15.04 -30.86
C THR A 702 4.94 15.85 -31.58
N PRO A 703 4.69 16.29 -32.83
CA PRO A 703 5.64 17.13 -33.56
C PRO A 703 6.03 18.38 -32.76
N PHE A 704 7.30 18.75 -32.84
CA PHE A 704 7.87 19.93 -32.19
C PHE A 704 8.79 20.66 -33.16
N GLN A 705 8.78 21.98 -33.11
CA GLN A 705 9.73 22.82 -33.84
C GLN A 705 10.29 23.93 -32.96
N LEU A 706 11.60 24.11 -32.99
CA LEU A 706 12.30 25.25 -32.43
C LEU A 706 12.43 26.32 -33.51
N ILE A 707 11.78 27.47 -33.33
CA ILE A 707 11.68 28.51 -34.36
C ILE A 707 12.50 29.71 -33.90
N ASP A 708 13.53 30.08 -34.66
CA ASP A 708 14.19 31.38 -34.58
C ASP A 708 14.18 32.06 -35.98
N PRO A 709 14.55 33.35 -36.11
CA PRO A 709 14.51 34.04 -37.40
C PRO A 709 15.38 33.43 -38.51
N ASP A 710 16.44 32.68 -38.18
CA ASP A 710 17.37 32.06 -39.13
C ASP A 710 17.15 30.54 -39.35
N HIS A 711 16.20 29.93 -38.63
CA HIS A 711 16.04 28.48 -38.55
C HIS A 711 15.87 27.82 -39.91
N GLU A 712 15.04 28.36 -40.82
CA GLU A 712 14.77 27.73 -42.12
C GLU A 712 16.05 27.51 -42.93
N SER A 713 16.91 28.53 -42.95
CA SER A 713 18.14 28.54 -43.74
C SER A 713 19.24 27.67 -43.12
N ALA A 714 19.39 27.74 -41.79
CA ALA A 714 20.42 27.00 -41.05
C ALA A 714 20.06 25.51 -40.93
N ARG A 715 18.79 25.20 -40.67
CA ARG A 715 18.27 23.84 -40.61
C ARG A 715 18.36 23.14 -41.96
N SER A 716 18.01 23.81 -43.05
CA SER A 716 18.14 23.22 -44.40
C SER A 716 19.60 22.84 -44.71
N LYS A 717 20.56 23.69 -44.35
CA LYS A 717 21.99 23.37 -44.49
C LYS A 717 22.41 22.20 -43.61
N PHE A 718 21.91 22.12 -42.38
CA PHE A 718 22.21 21.03 -41.46
C PHE A 718 21.62 19.69 -41.90
N GLU A 719 20.38 19.68 -42.39
CA GLU A 719 19.71 18.48 -42.93
C GLU A 719 20.41 17.95 -44.18
N GLN A 720 20.93 18.84 -45.05
CA GLN A 720 21.76 18.45 -46.20
C GLN A 720 23.09 17.81 -45.77
N ALA A 721 23.72 18.33 -44.71
CA ALA A 721 24.97 17.79 -44.18
C ALA A 721 24.77 16.49 -43.37
N ASN A 722 23.59 16.29 -42.77
CA ASN A 722 23.29 15.18 -41.86
C ASN A 722 22.00 14.44 -42.24
N PRO A 723 22.00 13.69 -43.37
CA PRO A 723 20.80 13.02 -43.87
C PRO A 723 20.25 11.95 -42.92
N GLU A 724 21.10 11.35 -42.08
CA GLU A 724 20.70 10.33 -41.10
C GLU A 724 19.78 10.92 -40.01
N LYS A 725 20.16 12.06 -39.42
CA LYS A 725 19.33 12.76 -38.41
C LYS A 725 18.02 13.28 -39.02
N ALA A 726 18.06 13.76 -40.26
CA ALA A 726 16.86 14.17 -40.99
C ALA A 726 15.89 12.99 -41.20
N SER A 727 16.42 11.80 -41.53
CA SER A 727 15.61 10.58 -41.64
C SER A 727 15.02 10.15 -40.30
N GLU A 728 15.79 10.21 -39.21
CA GLU A 728 15.31 9.88 -37.85
C GLU A 728 14.14 10.78 -37.45
N ARG A 729 14.30 12.10 -37.58
CA ARG A 729 13.26 13.08 -37.26
C ARG A 729 12.01 12.87 -38.13
N LYS A 730 12.18 12.62 -39.43
CA LYS A 730 11.04 12.33 -40.34
C LYS A 730 10.27 11.07 -39.91
N LYS A 731 10.97 9.98 -39.56
CA LYS A 731 10.35 8.75 -39.04
C LYS A 731 9.62 8.99 -37.73
N LEU A 732 10.16 9.82 -36.83
CA LEU A 732 9.51 10.18 -35.57
C LEU A 732 8.23 10.98 -35.82
N ILE A 733 8.25 11.94 -36.75
CA ILE A 733 7.06 12.72 -37.11
C ILE A 733 6.00 11.83 -37.75
N GLU A 734 6.34 10.98 -38.72
CA GLU A 734 5.41 10.04 -39.35
C GLU A 734 4.79 9.07 -38.31
N LYS A 735 5.57 8.65 -37.31
CA LYS A 735 5.10 7.78 -36.22
C LYS A 735 4.07 8.46 -35.32
N TYR A 736 4.26 9.75 -35.02
CA TYR A 736 3.42 10.48 -34.06
C TYR A 736 2.36 11.37 -34.72
N CYS A 737 2.41 11.53 -36.04
CA CYS A 737 1.41 12.21 -36.85
C CYS A 737 1.33 11.49 -38.22
N PRO A 738 0.59 10.38 -38.31
CA PRO A 738 0.38 9.68 -39.57
C PRO A 738 -0.37 10.60 -40.54
N PRO A 739 -0.05 10.60 -41.85
CA PRO A 739 -0.81 11.38 -42.82
C PRO A 739 -2.29 10.95 -42.78
N GLU A 740 -3.20 11.91 -42.68
CA GLU A 740 -4.63 11.66 -42.78
C GLU A 740 -4.94 10.95 -44.10
N LEU A 741 -5.60 9.80 -44.00
CA LEU A 741 -6.11 9.07 -45.16
C LEU A 741 -7.10 9.98 -45.91
N PRO A 742 -6.95 10.18 -47.22
CA PRO A 742 -7.91 10.97 -47.99
C PRO A 742 -9.24 10.22 -48.03
N GLY A 743 -10.27 10.75 -47.37
CA GLY A 743 -11.65 10.26 -47.52
C GLY A 743 -12.42 9.94 -46.24
N MET A 744 -12.18 10.61 -45.12
CA MET A 744 -13.15 10.64 -44.02
C MET A 744 -13.63 12.07 -43.78
N ASP A 745 -14.86 12.30 -44.23
CA ASP A 745 -15.61 13.53 -44.02
C ASP A 745 -15.67 13.93 -42.54
N SER A 746 -15.61 15.24 -42.37
CA SER A 746 -15.77 16.02 -41.15
C SER A 746 -16.88 15.54 -40.21
N ASP A 747 -16.56 15.46 -38.92
CA ASP A 747 -17.53 15.47 -37.82
C ASP A 747 -17.14 16.58 -36.82
N PRO A 748 -18.07 17.10 -36.00
CA PRO A 748 -18.61 18.44 -36.19
C PRO A 748 -18.08 19.47 -35.18
N GLU A 749 -18.26 20.76 -35.52
CA GLU A 749 -17.89 21.93 -34.74
C GLU A 749 -18.12 21.81 -33.21
N PRO A 750 -17.23 22.36 -32.37
CA PRO A 750 -17.44 22.42 -30.93
C PRO A 750 -18.60 23.36 -30.60
N LYS A 751 -19.63 22.80 -29.95
CA LYS A 751 -20.81 23.50 -29.44
C LYS A 751 -20.43 24.79 -28.69
N LYS A 752 -20.78 25.94 -29.26
CA LYS A 752 -20.81 27.25 -28.59
C LYS A 752 -21.57 27.13 -27.26
N ARG A 753 -20.86 27.27 -26.13
CA ARG A 753 -21.46 27.50 -24.81
C ARG A 753 -22.27 28.80 -24.86
N LYS A 754 -23.60 28.68 -24.86
CA LYS A 754 -24.52 29.81 -24.65
C LYS A 754 -24.25 30.42 -23.28
N ARG A 755 -23.78 31.66 -23.25
CA ARG A 755 -23.83 32.55 -22.08
C ARG A 755 -25.28 32.66 -21.61
N LYS A 756 -25.54 32.21 -20.38
CA LYS A 756 -26.81 32.38 -19.68
C LYS A 756 -26.89 33.86 -19.28
N ALA A 757 -27.73 34.64 -19.98
CA ALA A 757 -28.05 36.00 -19.59
C ALA A 757 -28.75 35.97 -18.22
N GLY A 758 -28.10 36.55 -17.21
CA GLY A 758 -28.66 36.76 -15.89
C GLY A 758 -29.81 37.75 -15.97
N LYS A 759 -30.99 37.27 -15.57
CA LYS A 759 -32.23 38.02 -15.41
C LYS A 759 -32.03 39.07 -14.30
N THR A 760 -32.07 40.34 -14.67
CA THR A 760 -32.33 41.44 -13.73
C THR A 760 -33.77 41.32 -13.24
N GLY A 761 -33.95 40.83 -12.02
CA GLY A 761 -35.20 40.88 -11.29
C GLY A 761 -35.04 41.83 -10.11
N GLY A 762 -35.44 43.08 -10.31
CA GLY A 762 -35.71 43.98 -9.19
C GLY A 762 -36.99 43.55 -8.48
N ALA A 763 -37.01 43.68 -7.17
CA ALA A 763 -38.23 43.75 -6.39
C ALA A 763 -38.05 44.83 -5.32
N ALA A 764 -38.71 45.96 -5.59
CA ALA A 764 -39.13 46.88 -4.57
C ALA A 764 -40.32 46.25 -3.84
N LYS A 765 -40.17 45.99 -2.53
CA LYS A 765 -41.12 46.30 -1.45
C LYS A 765 -40.54 45.85 -0.13
#